data_AF-A0A498ST07-F1
#
_entry.id   AF-A0A498ST07-F1
#
_cell.length_a   1.000
_cell.length_b   1.000
_cell.length_c   1.000
_cell.angle_alpha   90.00
_cell.angle_beta   90.00
_cell.angle_gamma   90.00
#
_symmetry.space_group_name_H-M   'P 1'
#
loop_
_entity.id
_entity.type
_entity.pdbx_description
1 polymer ?
#
loop_
_entity_poly.entity_id
_entity_poly.type
_entity_poly.pdbx_seq_one_letter_code
_entity_poly.pdbx_strand_id
1 'polypeptide(L)'
;MNQRHFDLPGPSNERRMRFLSRNRAKTTEQNEKRLKFISTHGSMTMRNFETGQVSDVEVTMKPLKDRSRSMSPLKQLRAYSFRSMPSEESILSEIQQELIRQSWQTITKKLEFTNQSFGFFVYRRIFERNPLLKRVFHVEEYDLLDSIPEKHSIYRQMRLFTNLISLTVRHVDELEIEIAPAIFRYGQRHYKFAEEHFNEETVRLFCSQVVCTVADLLGSDIDPACIEAWIDLMRYIGCKLLDGFNYRYKKNRMAAASSIQNLNKPKDAFEQLEDEEGTRQGFCHIRIQQRTGRKTITTVQGIAPEYDLKKIVRYLKKFGIFAYITLDIVGEDRIPVRDIMLSKFTLLYALIALRIMNVFLVRTYFVPDELFQSVEVAHWAVYGTGYLSWEWMASLRSVLHPFIIAVLYVLGHMCTVDSNLFIIQTPRLLHALLFALSDYCYYKFARRILTRNEAKYALLSYLSCWFVWYCAPRTLSNTLETVLTLFALQWYPLSKADLKQTCWPYMSLGFLTILIRPTTILIWIPFGLWHLWRSNSLIELLFCTVLPSCFPILFLVTILDSVAYGKLTFTAWNFIRFNVLEGGSSHFGSHPWYWFISQGLPSVLTIHLIPIFWGMIIALRNNSIPFVFFFVPTLYITTHSLIAHKEHRFLLPIIPLLCLFAGIFFNNRLSHTMKKCYIFWIPLLLIVNISLAAYFGLFHQIGPFSATYWIIENAKMRFAEGQHFELVHLMPCFSLPQYSYFHGFNVTVTALDCSPRFSNLLDYMDQADHFHDDPNLWIDANLDLVKKAHYLVFYEKTYQKEYNCNGTTVDHPEYGEVIQLTGDQRQHIKDFLCRVGIVKEENCKIHGF
;
A
#
# COMPACT_ATOMS: atom_id res chain seq x y z
N MET A 1 -52.75 -27.33 40.14
CA MET A 1 -52.47 -27.03 41.56
C MET A 1 -51.53 -25.82 41.63
N ASN A 2 -52.09 -24.71 42.11
CA ASN A 2 -51.50 -23.57 42.83
C ASN A 2 -50.22 -22.85 42.36
N GLN A 3 -50.44 -21.63 41.82
CA GLN A 3 -50.02 -20.30 42.34
C GLN A 3 -48.65 -20.15 43.04
N ARG A 4 -47.85 -19.16 42.59
CA ARG A 4 -47.70 -17.83 43.23
C ARG A 4 -46.81 -16.87 42.43
N HIS A 5 -47.30 -15.63 42.28
CA HIS A 5 -46.63 -14.41 41.80
C HIS A 5 -45.61 -13.85 42.82
N PHE A 6 -44.64 -13.07 42.34
CA PHE A 6 -44.27 -11.76 42.92
C PHE A 6 -43.50 -10.88 41.90
N ASP A 7 -44.03 -9.69 41.65
CA ASP A 7 -43.43 -8.58 40.91
C ASP A 7 -42.30 -7.89 41.68
N LEU A 8 -41.27 -7.39 40.97
CA LEU A 8 -40.50 -6.18 41.35
C LEU A 8 -39.95 -5.46 40.09
N PRO A 9 -39.92 -4.11 40.05
CA PRO A 9 -39.72 -3.31 38.84
C PRO A 9 -38.25 -3.06 38.48
N GLY A 10 -37.96 -2.95 37.19
CA GLY A 10 -36.67 -2.53 36.65
C GLY A 10 -36.31 -1.06 36.99
N PRO A 11 -35.01 -0.69 36.96
CA PRO A 11 -34.53 0.58 37.48
C PRO A 11 -35.01 1.78 36.63
N SER A 12 -35.48 2.82 37.31
CA SER A 12 -35.97 4.07 36.75
C SER A 12 -34.89 4.88 36.00
N ASN A 13 -35.34 5.65 35.00
CA ASN A 13 -34.52 6.50 34.11
C ASN A 13 -33.59 7.49 34.83
N GLU A 14 -33.84 7.81 36.11
CA GLU A 14 -32.97 8.71 36.89
C GLU A 14 -31.59 8.12 37.20
N ARG A 15 -31.47 6.79 37.38
CA ARG A 15 -30.15 6.17 37.62
C ARG A 15 -29.26 6.20 36.37
N ARG A 16 -29.87 6.20 35.17
CA ARG A 16 -29.15 6.28 33.88
C ARG A 16 -28.59 7.68 33.64
N MET A 17 -29.34 8.73 34.01
CA MET A 17 -28.86 10.13 33.93
C MET A 17 -27.72 10.43 34.92
N ARG A 18 -27.77 9.90 36.15
CA ARG A 18 -26.67 10.09 37.12
C ARG A 18 -25.39 9.34 36.74
N PHE A 19 -25.47 8.24 35.98
CA PHE A 19 -24.28 7.52 35.50
C PHE A 19 -23.59 8.25 34.35
N LEU A 20 -24.35 8.93 33.48
CA LEU A 20 -23.82 9.72 32.36
C LEU A 20 -23.16 11.03 32.82
N SER A 21 -23.75 11.73 33.81
CA SER A 21 -23.15 12.98 34.32
C SER A 21 -21.83 12.75 35.06
N ARG A 22 -21.69 11.62 35.77
CA ARG A 22 -20.46 11.25 36.50
C ARG A 22 -19.30 10.89 35.56
N ASN A 23 -19.59 10.32 34.39
CA ASN A 23 -18.57 10.04 33.37
C ASN A 23 -18.12 11.30 32.63
N ARG A 24 -19.04 12.26 32.40
CA ARG A 24 -18.70 13.59 31.85
C ARG A 24 -17.76 14.36 32.79
N ALA A 25 -18.06 14.42 34.09
CA ALA A 25 -17.21 15.14 35.05
C ALA A 25 -15.80 14.53 35.19
N LYS A 26 -15.68 13.19 35.18
CA LYS A 26 -14.36 12.52 35.25
C LYS A 26 -13.50 12.73 34.00
N THR A 27 -14.10 12.84 32.82
CA THR A 27 -13.37 13.10 31.57
C THR A 27 -12.93 14.56 31.45
N THR A 28 -13.74 15.52 31.92
CA THR A 28 -13.36 16.94 31.94
C THR A 28 -12.19 17.20 32.90
N GLU A 29 -12.20 16.61 34.10
CA GLU A 29 -11.12 16.79 35.08
C GLU A 29 -9.80 16.11 34.65
N GLN A 30 -9.87 14.97 33.94
CA GLN A 30 -8.70 14.35 33.32
C GLN A 30 -8.13 15.16 32.16
N ASN A 31 -8.97 15.88 31.42
CA ASN A 31 -8.55 16.74 30.32
C ASN A 31 -7.96 18.07 30.83
N GLU A 32 -8.48 18.65 31.91
CA GLU A 32 -7.87 19.82 32.56
C GLU A 32 -6.51 19.52 33.20
N LYS A 33 -6.33 18.33 33.79
CA LYS A 33 -5.02 17.89 34.32
C LYS A 33 -3.98 17.63 33.23
N ARG A 34 -4.41 17.28 32.00
CA ARG A 34 -3.53 17.16 30.83
C ARG A 34 -3.10 18.53 30.25
N LEU A 35 -3.85 19.59 30.49
CA LEU A 35 -3.55 20.94 29.97
C LEU A 35 -2.61 21.76 30.85
N LYS A 36 -2.38 21.37 32.11
CA LYS A 36 -1.53 22.14 33.05
C LYS A 36 -0.02 21.87 32.95
N PHE A 37 0.47 21.01 32.05
CA PHE A 37 1.89 20.64 32.01
C PHE A 37 2.74 21.29 30.92
N ILE A 38 2.22 22.21 30.11
CA ILE A 38 3.03 22.90 29.09
C ILE A 38 2.66 24.39 29.02
N SER A 39 3.11 25.16 30.01
CA SER A 39 3.36 26.60 29.82
C SER A 39 4.62 26.98 30.59
N THR A 40 5.77 26.94 29.94
CA THR A 40 6.97 27.63 30.40
C THR A 40 7.46 28.46 29.21
N HIS A 41 7.18 29.76 29.29
CA HIS A 41 7.55 30.76 28.30
C HIS A 41 9.06 31.02 28.33
N GLY A 42 9.74 30.84 27.21
CA GLY A 42 11.11 31.33 26.97
C GLY A 42 11.10 32.30 25.80
N SER A 43 11.34 33.59 26.08
CA SER A 43 11.54 34.63 25.07
C SER A 43 13.00 34.63 24.61
N MET A 44 13.25 34.83 23.31
CA MET A 44 14.59 34.95 22.74
C MET A 44 14.60 36.12 21.76
N THR A 45 15.41 37.14 22.04
CA THR A 45 15.58 38.35 21.23
C THR A 45 16.66 38.12 20.16
N MET A 46 16.33 38.38 18.89
CA MET A 46 17.28 38.37 17.77
C MET A 46 17.66 39.79 17.37
N ARG A 47 18.96 40.04 17.15
CA ARG A 47 19.48 41.31 16.60
C ARG A 47 19.62 41.24 15.09
N ASN A 48 19.25 42.32 14.39
CA ASN A 48 19.42 42.47 12.95
C ASN A 48 20.86 42.93 12.63
N PHE A 49 21.56 42.25 11.71
CA PHE A 49 23.01 42.40 11.52
C PHE A 49 23.44 43.56 10.60
N GLU A 50 22.50 44.28 9.98
CA GLU A 50 22.86 45.35 9.02
C GLU A 50 22.64 46.79 9.55
N THR A 51 21.81 47.01 10.58
CA THR A 51 21.47 48.38 11.02
C THR A 51 21.63 48.65 12.52
N GLY A 52 22.03 47.67 13.33
CA GLY A 52 22.39 47.86 14.75
C GLY A 52 21.26 48.35 15.68
N GLN A 53 20.05 48.62 15.18
CA GLN A 53 18.90 49.00 16.00
C GLN A 53 18.12 47.77 16.48
N VAL A 54 17.79 47.78 17.76
CA VAL A 54 16.93 46.78 18.42
C VAL A 54 15.48 47.20 18.20
N SER A 55 14.75 46.45 17.37
CA SER A 55 13.30 46.58 17.28
C SER A 55 12.65 45.56 18.22
N ASP A 56 11.90 46.04 19.22
CA ASP A 56 11.07 45.20 20.10
C ASP A 56 9.89 44.64 19.32
N VAL A 57 10.09 43.49 18.66
CA VAL A 57 9.01 42.67 18.11
C VAL A 57 8.89 41.43 18.98
N GLU A 58 7.90 41.43 19.86
CA GLU A 58 7.57 40.31 20.73
C GLU A 58 6.88 39.21 19.89
N VAL A 59 7.66 38.25 19.40
CA VAL A 59 7.13 37.12 18.63
C VAL A 59 6.61 36.05 19.60
N THR A 60 5.30 36.01 19.80
CA THR A 60 4.61 34.90 20.45
C THR A 60 4.53 33.71 19.51
N MET A 61 5.32 32.66 19.76
CA MET A 61 5.18 31.39 19.02
C MET A 61 3.90 30.66 19.45
N LYS A 62 2.93 30.55 18.55
CA LYS A 62 1.75 29.67 18.72
C LYS A 62 2.18 28.19 18.68
N PRO A 63 1.53 27.31 19.47
CA PRO A 63 1.80 25.88 19.45
C PRO A 63 1.57 25.25 18.07
N LEU A 64 2.39 24.25 17.73
CA LEU A 64 2.55 23.58 16.43
C LEU A 64 1.30 22.87 15.85
N LYS A 65 0.09 23.11 16.37
CA LYS A 65 -1.17 22.60 15.81
C LYS A 65 -1.98 23.62 14.99
N ASP A 66 -1.65 24.91 15.07
CA ASP A 66 -2.38 25.99 14.39
C ASP A 66 -1.65 26.53 13.15
N ARG A 67 -1.25 25.65 12.22
CA ARG A 67 -1.16 26.10 10.82
C ARG A 67 -2.57 26.13 10.25
N SER A 68 -3.20 27.30 10.39
CA SER A 68 -4.47 27.67 9.78
C SER A 68 -4.51 27.24 8.30
N ARG A 69 -5.21 26.12 8.02
CA ARG A 69 -5.80 25.87 6.70
C ARG A 69 -6.67 27.09 6.39
N SER A 70 -6.59 27.61 5.17
CA SER A 70 -7.40 28.77 4.79
C SER A 70 -8.88 28.51 5.07
N MET A 71 -9.49 29.36 5.90
CA MET A 71 -10.89 29.28 6.36
C MET A 71 -11.93 29.59 5.27
N SER A 72 -11.57 29.54 3.98
CA SER A 72 -12.51 29.77 2.89
C SER A 72 -13.14 28.43 2.48
N PRO A 73 -14.45 28.23 2.65
CA PRO A 73 -15.15 27.01 2.22
C PRO A 73 -14.94 26.71 0.74
N LEU A 74 -14.76 27.75 -0.08
CA LEU A 74 -14.50 27.67 -1.52
C LEU A 74 -13.12 27.09 -1.83
N LYS A 75 -12.11 27.44 -1.04
CA LYS A 75 -10.73 26.97 -1.23
C LYS A 75 -10.57 25.52 -0.74
N GLN A 76 -11.34 25.14 0.27
CA GLN A 76 -11.43 23.75 0.73
C GLN A 76 -12.16 22.87 -0.30
N LEU A 77 -13.35 23.24 -0.78
CA LEU A 77 -14.09 22.44 -1.77
C LEU A 77 -13.42 22.35 -3.15
N ARG A 78 -12.58 23.31 -3.55
CA ARG A 78 -11.74 23.21 -4.76
C ARG A 78 -10.59 22.20 -4.62
N ALA A 79 -10.09 21.98 -3.41
CA ALA A 79 -8.96 21.09 -3.14
C ALA A 79 -9.36 19.61 -3.00
N TYR A 80 -10.65 19.29 -2.84
CA TYR A 80 -11.13 17.92 -2.66
C TYR A 80 -11.72 17.34 -3.96
N SER A 81 -11.21 16.18 -4.38
CA SER A 81 -11.76 15.39 -5.49
C SER A 81 -13.02 14.64 -5.04
N PHE A 82 -14.10 14.63 -5.85
CA PHE A 82 -15.33 13.89 -5.53
C PHE A 82 -15.15 12.36 -5.68
N ARG A 83 -14.00 11.91 -6.21
CA ARG A 83 -13.68 10.50 -6.47
C ARG A 83 -13.09 9.74 -5.28
N SER A 84 -12.73 10.41 -4.18
CA SER A 84 -12.08 9.79 -3.02
C SER A 84 -12.90 9.89 -1.74
N MET A 85 -13.96 9.08 -1.65
CA MET A 85 -14.68 8.84 -0.39
C MET A 85 -14.33 7.44 0.14
N PRO A 86 -13.86 7.29 1.39
CA PRO A 86 -13.63 5.99 1.99
C PRO A 86 -14.95 5.23 2.14
N SER A 87 -14.93 3.93 1.86
CA SER A 87 -16.12 3.09 1.66
C SER A 87 -16.68 2.43 2.93
N GLU A 88 -16.07 2.62 4.10
CA GLU A 88 -16.47 1.86 5.30
C GLU A 88 -16.31 2.75 6.56
N GLU A 89 -17.45 2.95 7.25
CA GLU A 89 -17.75 3.78 8.45
C GLU A 89 -18.54 5.07 8.15
N SER A 90 -19.54 5.35 8.99
CA SER A 90 -20.52 6.43 8.86
C SER A 90 -19.91 7.72 8.27
N ILE A 91 -20.39 8.14 7.10
CA ILE A 91 -19.88 9.29 6.32
C ILE A 91 -19.68 10.54 7.18
N LEU A 92 -20.52 10.71 8.20
CA LEU A 92 -20.44 11.77 9.20
C LEU A 92 -20.47 11.14 10.60
N SER A 93 -19.60 11.61 11.49
CA SER A 93 -19.64 11.24 12.92
C SER A 93 -20.92 11.74 13.61
N GLU A 94 -21.33 11.10 14.72
CA GLU A 94 -22.52 11.53 15.49
C GLU A 94 -22.46 13.01 15.91
N ILE A 95 -21.27 13.53 16.21
CA ILE A 95 -21.06 14.95 16.55
C ILE A 95 -21.32 15.83 15.33
N GLN A 96 -20.80 15.47 14.14
CA GLN A 96 -21.03 16.23 12.90
C GLN A 96 -22.51 16.22 12.51
N GLN A 97 -23.20 15.09 12.64
CA GLN A 97 -24.63 14.96 12.38
C GLN A 97 -25.45 15.93 13.26
N GLU A 98 -25.12 16.01 14.55
CA GLU A 98 -25.79 16.90 15.49
C GLU A 98 -25.50 18.38 15.18
N LEU A 99 -24.27 18.73 14.85
CA LEU A 99 -23.89 20.09 14.42
C LEU A 99 -24.67 20.53 13.17
N ILE A 100 -24.87 19.64 12.20
CA ILE A 100 -25.65 19.92 10.99
C ILE A 100 -27.13 20.14 11.34
N ARG A 101 -27.72 19.31 12.22
CA ARG A 101 -29.12 19.47 12.64
C ARG A 101 -29.35 20.79 13.37
N GLN A 102 -28.47 21.13 14.32
CA GLN A 102 -28.58 22.37 15.12
C GLN A 102 -28.40 23.63 14.27
N SER A 103 -27.41 23.63 13.37
CA SER A 103 -27.19 24.74 12.46
C SER A 103 -28.35 24.92 11.48
N TRP A 104 -28.90 23.85 10.92
CA TRP A 104 -30.07 23.94 10.02
C TRP A 104 -31.34 24.44 10.73
N GLN A 105 -31.57 24.06 11.99
CA GLN A 105 -32.67 24.61 12.78
C GLN A 105 -32.53 26.12 12.97
N THR A 106 -31.31 26.60 13.22
CA THR A 106 -31.02 28.02 13.36
C THR A 106 -31.24 28.78 12.05
N ILE A 107 -30.79 28.21 10.93
CA ILE A 107 -31.01 28.75 9.59
C ILE A 107 -32.50 28.83 9.27
N THR A 108 -33.26 27.76 9.52
CA THR A 108 -34.70 27.71 9.23
C THR A 108 -35.45 28.79 10.01
N LYS A 109 -35.14 28.98 11.29
CA LYS A 109 -35.71 30.07 12.11
C LYS A 109 -35.38 31.45 11.54
N LYS A 110 -34.15 31.70 11.08
CA LYS A 110 -33.79 32.98 10.45
C LYS A 110 -34.52 33.21 9.12
N LEU A 111 -34.72 32.16 8.34
CA LEU A 111 -35.40 32.23 7.05
C LEU A 111 -36.90 32.56 7.19
N GLU A 112 -37.56 32.08 8.26
CA GLU A 112 -38.95 32.43 8.58
C GLU A 112 -39.16 33.95 8.69
N PHE A 113 -38.18 34.71 9.21
CA PHE A 113 -38.25 36.17 9.28
C PHE A 113 -38.05 36.87 7.93
N THR A 114 -37.36 36.23 6.99
CA THR A 114 -37.03 36.83 5.68
C THR A 114 -38.07 36.55 4.59
N ASN A 115 -39.03 35.65 4.84
CA ASN A 115 -40.04 35.17 3.88
C ASN A 115 -39.46 34.67 2.53
N GLN A 116 -38.17 34.31 2.50
CA GLN A 116 -37.46 33.80 1.34
C GLN A 116 -36.97 32.37 1.60
N SER A 117 -36.92 31.55 0.56
CA SER A 117 -36.42 30.16 0.67
C SER A 117 -34.89 30.11 0.73
N PHE A 118 -34.31 29.11 1.40
CA PHE A 118 -32.85 28.92 1.40
C PHE A 118 -32.26 28.89 -0.01
N GLY A 119 -32.95 28.23 -0.93
CA GLY A 119 -32.58 28.14 -2.35
C GLY A 119 -32.50 29.50 -3.05
N PHE A 120 -33.24 30.52 -2.61
CA PHE A 120 -33.13 31.87 -3.16
C PHE A 120 -31.72 32.45 -2.99
N PHE A 121 -31.18 32.36 -1.76
CA PHE A 121 -29.83 32.85 -1.45
C PHE A 121 -28.74 32.06 -2.19
N VAL A 122 -28.93 30.74 -2.34
CA VAL A 122 -27.99 29.88 -3.08
C VAL A 122 -27.98 30.24 -4.57
N TYR A 123 -29.16 30.34 -5.20
CA TYR A 123 -29.26 30.65 -6.63
C TYR A 123 -28.77 32.07 -6.95
N ARG A 124 -28.99 33.03 -6.05
CA ARG A 124 -28.43 34.39 -6.18
C ARG A 124 -26.92 34.35 -6.34
N ARG A 125 -26.22 33.62 -5.45
CA ARG A 125 -24.76 33.46 -5.50
C ARG A 125 -24.27 32.71 -6.73
N ILE A 126 -25.04 31.72 -7.17
CA ILE A 126 -24.69 30.94 -8.36
C ILE A 126 -24.74 31.82 -9.61
N PHE A 127 -25.78 32.64 -9.78
CA PHE A 127 -25.89 33.52 -10.93
C PHE A 127 -24.92 34.70 -10.90
N GLU A 128 -24.59 35.21 -9.71
CA GLU A 128 -23.51 36.20 -9.55
C GLU A 128 -22.14 35.60 -9.97
N ARG A 129 -21.91 34.31 -9.72
CA ARG A 129 -20.63 33.65 -9.98
C ARG A 129 -20.49 33.03 -11.36
N ASN A 130 -21.58 32.52 -11.93
CA ASN A 130 -21.62 31.99 -13.28
C ASN A 130 -22.93 32.42 -14.00
N PRO A 131 -22.92 33.57 -14.68
CA PRO A 131 -24.08 34.09 -15.40
C PRO A 131 -24.58 33.19 -16.53
N LEU A 132 -23.75 32.29 -17.07
CA LEU A 132 -24.13 31.37 -18.15
C LEU A 132 -25.27 30.43 -17.74
N LEU A 133 -25.33 30.10 -16.44
CA LEU A 133 -26.39 29.25 -15.89
C LEU A 133 -27.77 29.93 -15.94
N LYS A 134 -27.86 31.26 -16.07
CA LYS A 134 -29.15 31.96 -16.24
C LYS A 134 -29.92 31.46 -17.47
N ARG A 135 -29.23 31.06 -18.54
CA ARG A 135 -29.85 30.53 -19.76
C ARG A 135 -30.55 29.20 -19.51
N VAL A 136 -29.94 28.32 -18.72
CA VAL A 136 -30.47 27.00 -18.35
C VAL A 136 -31.79 27.12 -17.58
N PHE A 137 -31.94 28.20 -16.80
CA PHE A 137 -33.14 28.47 -16.01
C PHE A 137 -34.12 29.44 -16.68
N HIS A 138 -33.85 29.87 -17.93
CA HIS A 138 -34.65 30.83 -18.69
C HIS A 138 -34.85 32.17 -17.97
N VAL A 139 -33.79 32.70 -17.34
CA VAL A 139 -33.80 33.98 -16.60
C VAL A 139 -32.73 34.96 -17.11
N GLU A 140 -32.32 34.83 -18.36
CA GLU A 140 -31.30 35.66 -18.99
C GLU A 140 -31.72 37.13 -19.18
N GLU A 141 -33.03 37.38 -19.24
CA GLU A 141 -33.62 38.73 -19.39
C GLU A 141 -33.57 39.57 -18.10
N TYR A 142 -33.21 38.97 -16.96
CA TYR A 142 -33.23 39.62 -15.65
C TYR A 142 -31.80 39.80 -15.11
N ASP A 143 -31.40 41.05 -14.85
CA ASP A 143 -30.07 41.36 -14.32
C ASP A 143 -29.92 40.93 -12.85
N LEU A 144 -30.92 41.24 -12.02
CA LEU A 144 -30.97 40.91 -10.59
C LEU A 144 -32.00 39.81 -10.33
N LEU A 145 -31.70 38.87 -9.42
CA LEU A 145 -32.64 37.79 -9.06
C LEU A 145 -33.95 38.34 -8.46
N ASP A 146 -33.87 39.48 -7.76
CA ASP A 146 -35.02 40.18 -7.17
C ASP A 146 -36.00 40.76 -8.22
N SER A 147 -35.56 40.90 -9.48
CA SER A 147 -36.40 41.46 -10.56
C SER A 147 -37.29 40.42 -11.24
N ILE A 148 -37.13 39.13 -10.91
CA ILE A 148 -37.88 38.03 -11.52
C ILE A 148 -39.30 37.98 -10.91
N PRO A 149 -40.37 37.88 -11.71
CA PRO A 149 -41.72 37.74 -11.18
C PRO A 149 -41.87 36.50 -10.29
N GLU A 150 -42.52 36.62 -9.13
CA GLU A 150 -42.72 35.49 -8.19
C GLU A 150 -43.45 34.27 -8.80
N LYS A 151 -44.19 34.49 -9.90
CA LYS A 151 -44.87 33.43 -10.66
C LYS A 151 -43.93 32.61 -11.57
N HIS A 152 -42.67 33.01 -11.71
CA HIS A 152 -41.70 32.34 -12.56
C HIS A 152 -41.36 30.92 -12.05
N SER A 153 -41.10 29.99 -12.97
CA SER A 153 -40.85 28.57 -12.67
C SER A 153 -39.63 28.36 -11.75
N ILE A 154 -38.69 29.31 -11.74
CA ILE A 154 -37.47 29.26 -10.93
C ILE A 154 -37.76 29.28 -9.42
N TYR A 155 -38.77 30.01 -8.95
CA TYR A 155 -39.14 30.03 -7.52
C TYR A 155 -39.62 28.65 -7.06
N ARG A 156 -40.28 27.89 -7.94
CA ARG A 156 -40.62 26.49 -7.67
C ARG A 156 -39.37 25.63 -7.53
N GLN A 157 -38.37 25.82 -8.39
CA GLN A 157 -37.11 25.07 -8.34
C GLN A 157 -36.28 25.40 -7.09
N MET A 158 -36.22 26.68 -6.69
CA MET A 158 -35.57 27.10 -5.44
C MET A 158 -36.23 26.47 -4.21
N ARG A 159 -37.57 26.37 -4.19
CA ARG A 159 -38.32 25.68 -3.12
C ARG A 159 -38.03 24.17 -3.12
N LEU A 160 -38.01 23.53 -4.28
CA LEU A 160 -37.65 22.11 -4.40
C LEU A 160 -36.23 21.83 -3.92
N PHE A 161 -35.28 22.70 -4.28
CA PHE A 161 -33.90 22.63 -3.81
C PHE A 161 -33.80 22.76 -2.29
N THR A 162 -34.51 23.73 -1.72
CA THR A 162 -34.59 23.93 -0.26
C THR A 162 -35.15 22.68 0.44
N ASN A 163 -36.21 22.08 -0.12
CA ASN A 163 -36.82 20.87 0.43
C ASN A 163 -35.88 19.67 0.35
N LEU A 164 -35.08 19.54 -0.70
CA LEU A 164 -34.08 18.49 -0.82
C LEU A 164 -32.99 18.59 0.25
N ILE A 165 -32.48 19.80 0.50
CA ILE A 165 -31.50 20.04 1.58
C ILE A 165 -32.13 19.74 2.95
N SER A 166 -33.36 20.21 3.18
CA SER A 166 -34.09 19.96 4.44
C SER A 166 -34.34 18.47 4.68
N LEU A 167 -34.72 17.73 3.64
CA LEU A 167 -34.89 16.27 3.69
C LEU A 167 -33.56 15.58 4.01
N THR A 168 -32.46 16.04 3.40
CA THR A 168 -31.14 15.47 3.61
C THR A 168 -30.65 15.68 5.05
N VAL A 169 -30.87 16.88 5.62
CA VAL A 169 -30.53 17.16 7.02
C VAL A 169 -31.39 16.33 7.99
N ARG A 170 -32.66 16.09 7.65
CA ARG A 170 -33.57 15.30 8.49
C ARG A 170 -33.10 13.85 8.63
N HIS A 171 -32.58 13.27 7.55
CA HIS A 171 -32.10 11.88 7.48
C HIS A 171 -30.57 11.79 7.46
N VAL A 172 -29.87 12.73 8.12
CA VAL A 172 -28.39 12.80 8.12
C VAL A 172 -27.71 11.60 8.79
N ASP A 173 -28.44 10.86 9.61
CA ASP A 173 -28.05 9.61 10.26
C ASP A 173 -28.11 8.39 9.32
N GLU A 174 -28.99 8.42 8.31
CA GLU A 174 -29.23 7.31 7.38
C GLU A 174 -29.07 7.74 5.91
N LEU A 175 -28.04 8.56 5.63
CA LEU A 175 -27.82 9.17 4.30
C LEU A 175 -27.74 8.15 3.16
N GLU A 176 -27.11 7.01 3.39
CA GLU A 176 -26.89 6.02 2.34
C GLU A 176 -28.15 5.22 2.00
N ILE A 177 -28.99 4.93 2.99
CA ILE A 177 -30.18 4.09 2.81
C ILE A 177 -31.34 4.92 2.28
N GLU A 178 -31.59 6.09 2.87
CA GLU A 178 -32.79 6.90 2.57
C GLU A 178 -32.54 7.97 1.50
N ILE A 179 -31.41 8.67 1.57
CA ILE A 179 -31.18 9.87 0.75
C ILE A 179 -30.45 9.55 -0.56
N ALA A 180 -29.46 8.66 -0.54
CA ALA A 180 -28.64 8.34 -1.71
C ALA A 180 -29.46 7.86 -2.93
N PRO A 181 -30.46 6.97 -2.81
CA PRO A 181 -31.27 6.55 -3.95
C PRO A 181 -32.07 7.70 -4.58
N ALA A 182 -32.56 8.63 -3.76
CA ALA A 182 -33.31 9.79 -4.22
C ALA A 182 -32.41 10.78 -4.98
N ILE A 183 -31.23 11.09 -4.44
CA ILE A 183 -30.23 11.96 -5.10
C ILE A 183 -29.74 11.33 -6.40
N PHE A 184 -29.46 10.03 -6.41
CA PHE A 184 -29.04 9.31 -7.61
C PHE A 184 -30.08 9.40 -8.74
N ARG A 185 -31.37 9.18 -8.42
CA ARG A 185 -32.47 9.38 -9.39
C ARG A 185 -32.60 10.84 -9.83
N TYR A 186 -32.34 11.79 -8.94
CA TYR A 186 -32.34 13.20 -9.27
C TYR A 186 -31.23 13.52 -10.29
N GLY A 187 -30.02 12.99 -10.10
CA GLY A 187 -28.90 13.10 -11.04
C GLY A 187 -29.24 12.54 -12.42
N GLN A 188 -29.89 11.37 -12.48
CA GLN A 188 -30.36 10.78 -13.75
C GLN A 188 -31.33 11.68 -14.52
N ARG A 189 -32.16 12.48 -13.83
CA ARG A 189 -33.11 13.39 -14.47
C ARG A 189 -32.43 14.59 -15.12
N HIS A 190 -31.30 15.06 -14.57
CA HIS A 190 -30.57 16.21 -15.11
C HIS A 190 -29.98 15.93 -16.50
N TYR A 191 -29.73 14.65 -16.81
CA TYR A 191 -29.28 14.23 -18.14
C TYR A 191 -30.20 14.75 -19.27
N LYS A 192 -31.52 14.73 -19.09
CA LYS A 192 -32.45 15.15 -20.15
C LYS A 192 -32.51 16.67 -20.38
N PHE A 193 -32.20 17.46 -19.37
CA PHE A 193 -32.49 18.90 -19.37
C PHE A 193 -31.23 19.78 -19.32
N ALA A 194 -30.07 19.21 -18.95
CA ALA A 194 -28.85 19.97 -18.73
C ALA A 194 -27.59 19.21 -19.18
N GLU A 195 -27.67 18.32 -20.17
CA GLU A 195 -26.55 17.47 -20.61
C GLU A 195 -25.25 18.26 -20.86
N GLU A 196 -25.34 19.42 -21.51
CA GLU A 196 -24.18 20.25 -21.86
C GLU A 196 -23.60 21.05 -20.68
N HIS A 197 -24.39 21.34 -19.66
CA HIS A 197 -24.02 22.25 -18.57
C HIS A 197 -23.85 21.55 -17.21
N PHE A 198 -24.23 20.27 -17.14
CA PHE A 198 -24.20 19.45 -15.93
C PHE A 198 -22.89 18.64 -15.88
N ASN A 199 -21.83 19.29 -15.42
CA ASN A 199 -20.51 18.68 -15.23
C ASN A 199 -20.06 18.79 -13.76
N GLU A 200 -18.91 18.20 -13.46
CA GLU A 200 -18.35 18.19 -12.11
C GLU A 200 -18.09 19.60 -11.56
N GLU A 201 -17.70 20.55 -12.42
CA GLU A 201 -17.45 21.94 -12.03
C GLU A 201 -18.74 22.66 -11.61
N THR A 202 -19.83 22.49 -12.37
CA THR A 202 -21.14 23.06 -12.03
C THR A 202 -21.68 22.45 -10.73
N VAL A 203 -21.58 21.12 -10.55
CA VAL A 203 -22.04 20.48 -9.29
C VAL A 203 -21.21 20.97 -8.09
N ARG A 204 -19.89 21.09 -8.25
CA ARG A 204 -18.99 21.70 -7.26
C ARG A 204 -19.39 23.13 -6.91
N LEU A 205 -19.70 23.94 -7.92
CA LEU A 205 -20.16 25.31 -7.72
C LEU A 205 -21.41 25.34 -6.85
N PHE A 206 -22.44 24.55 -7.19
CA PHE A 206 -23.67 24.46 -6.40
C PHE A 206 -23.40 24.02 -4.96
N CYS A 207 -22.65 22.93 -4.75
CA CYS A 207 -22.31 22.44 -3.41
C CYS A 207 -21.55 23.49 -2.59
N SER A 208 -20.63 24.23 -3.22
CA SER A 208 -19.87 25.28 -2.55
C SER A 208 -20.71 26.49 -2.17
N GLN A 209 -21.68 26.88 -3.01
CA GLN A 209 -22.58 27.99 -2.69
C GLN A 209 -23.57 27.64 -1.59
N VAL A 210 -23.95 26.37 -1.44
CA VAL A 210 -24.72 25.90 -0.28
C VAL A 210 -23.93 26.14 1.01
N VAL A 211 -22.67 25.68 1.09
CA VAL A 211 -21.85 25.86 2.29
C VAL A 211 -21.58 27.34 2.58
N CYS A 212 -21.34 28.16 1.56
CA CYS A 212 -21.17 29.61 1.75
C CYS A 212 -22.46 30.25 2.29
N THR A 213 -23.63 29.85 1.77
CA THR A 213 -24.92 30.35 2.24
C THR A 213 -25.18 29.94 3.70
N VAL A 214 -24.82 28.72 4.08
CA VAL A 214 -24.86 28.25 5.47
C VAL A 214 -23.98 29.15 6.36
N ALA A 215 -22.74 29.43 5.94
CA ALA A 215 -21.83 30.28 6.69
C ALA A 215 -22.40 31.70 6.88
N ASP A 216 -22.91 32.31 5.81
CA ASP A 216 -23.41 33.69 5.88
C ASP A 216 -24.71 33.81 6.69
N LEU A 217 -25.58 32.80 6.65
CA LEU A 217 -26.81 32.79 7.45
C LEU A 217 -26.54 32.50 8.94
N LEU A 218 -25.45 31.80 9.28
CA LEU A 218 -25.10 31.53 10.68
C LEU A 218 -24.40 32.73 11.35
N GLY A 219 -23.54 33.48 10.64
CA GLY A 219 -22.92 34.72 11.13
C GLY A 219 -21.47 34.57 11.61
N SER A 220 -20.96 35.48 12.45
CA SER A 220 -19.53 35.59 12.80
C SER A 220 -19.02 34.63 13.89
N ASP A 221 -19.90 33.96 14.65
CA ASP A 221 -19.53 33.05 15.76
C ASP A 221 -19.74 31.58 15.40
N ILE A 222 -19.25 31.14 14.23
CA ILE A 222 -19.43 29.76 13.77
C ILE A 222 -18.27 28.90 14.25
N ASP A 223 -18.60 27.78 14.91
CA ASP A 223 -17.65 26.71 15.20
C ASP A 223 -17.09 26.15 13.87
N PRO A 224 -15.77 26.21 13.64
CA PRO A 224 -15.14 25.64 12.45
C PRO A 224 -15.53 24.19 12.17
N ALA A 225 -15.80 23.39 13.22
CA ALA A 225 -16.24 22.00 13.08
C ALA A 225 -17.61 21.89 12.40
N CYS A 226 -18.49 22.89 12.55
CA CYS A 226 -19.79 22.93 11.90
C CYS A 226 -19.65 23.11 10.38
N ILE A 227 -18.77 24.00 9.93
CA ILE A 227 -18.53 24.23 8.50
C ILE A 227 -17.88 23.00 7.86
N GLU A 228 -16.92 22.36 8.53
CA GLU A 228 -16.34 21.10 8.05
C GLU A 228 -17.40 20.00 7.88
N ALA A 229 -18.34 19.87 8.84
CA ALA A 229 -19.45 18.92 8.74
C ALA A 229 -20.34 19.18 7.50
N TRP A 230 -20.65 20.45 7.21
CA TRP A 230 -21.42 20.84 6.02
C TRP A 230 -20.68 20.59 4.71
N ILE A 231 -19.35 20.76 4.70
CA ILE A 231 -18.50 20.45 3.53
C ILE A 231 -18.57 18.95 3.21
N ASP A 232 -18.41 18.10 4.23
CA ASP A 232 -18.45 16.64 4.06
C ASP A 232 -19.82 16.16 3.58
N LEU A 233 -20.91 16.71 4.14
CA LEU A 233 -22.27 16.42 3.70
C LEU A 233 -22.49 16.80 2.22
N MET A 234 -22.13 18.02 1.84
CA MET A 234 -22.33 18.50 0.46
C MET A 234 -21.42 17.78 -0.55
N ARG A 235 -20.25 17.33 -0.12
CA ARG A 235 -19.36 16.49 -0.95
C ARG A 235 -20.00 15.13 -1.26
N TYR A 236 -20.58 14.49 -0.25
CA TYR A 236 -21.30 13.22 -0.41
C TYR A 236 -22.48 13.37 -1.38
N ILE A 237 -23.32 14.39 -1.19
CA ILE A 237 -24.47 14.70 -2.05
C ILE A 237 -24.04 14.93 -3.49
N GLY A 238 -23.01 15.75 -3.71
CA GLY A 238 -22.51 16.07 -5.06
C GLY A 238 -21.98 14.83 -5.79
N CYS A 239 -21.32 13.93 -5.07
CA CYS A 239 -20.81 12.66 -5.61
C CYS A 239 -21.97 11.76 -6.11
N LYS A 240 -22.99 11.52 -5.26
CA LYS A 240 -24.16 10.70 -5.64
C LYS A 240 -24.98 11.29 -6.78
N LEU A 241 -25.01 12.62 -6.89
CA LEU A 241 -25.69 13.31 -7.98
C LEU A 241 -24.96 13.10 -9.32
N LEU A 242 -23.63 13.20 -9.32
CA LEU A 242 -22.79 12.93 -10.51
C LEU A 242 -22.85 11.45 -10.92
N ASP A 243 -22.85 10.52 -9.96
CA ASP A 243 -23.00 9.09 -10.23
C ASP A 243 -24.30 8.79 -11.01
N GLY A 244 -25.41 9.40 -10.58
CA GLY A 244 -26.70 9.26 -11.25
C GLY A 244 -26.71 9.80 -12.67
N PHE A 245 -26.11 10.97 -12.91
CA PHE A 245 -25.99 11.56 -14.24
C PHE A 245 -25.14 10.70 -15.17
N ASN A 246 -23.95 10.30 -14.71
CA ASN A 246 -23.00 9.48 -15.48
C ASN A 246 -23.57 8.12 -15.86
N TYR A 247 -24.35 7.50 -14.96
CA TYR A 247 -25.07 6.27 -15.25
C TYR A 247 -26.02 6.43 -16.45
N ARG A 248 -26.77 7.54 -16.52
CA ARG A 248 -27.71 7.79 -17.62
C ARG A 248 -26.99 8.13 -18.93
N TYR A 249 -25.91 8.90 -18.85
CA TYR A 249 -25.03 9.24 -19.98
C TYR A 249 -24.49 7.98 -20.67
N LYS A 250 -23.90 7.05 -19.89
CA LYS A 250 -23.37 5.78 -20.41
C LYS A 250 -24.46 4.92 -21.06
N LYS A 251 -25.62 4.80 -20.41
CA LYS A 251 -26.74 3.99 -20.92
C LYS A 251 -27.23 4.44 -22.30
N ASN A 252 -27.32 5.76 -22.55
CA ASN A 252 -27.79 6.28 -23.82
C ASN A 252 -26.74 6.19 -24.94
N ARG A 253 -25.44 6.36 -24.64
CA ARG A 253 -24.37 6.15 -25.63
C ARG A 253 -24.27 4.70 -26.08
N MET A 254 -24.47 3.73 -25.17
CA MET A 254 -24.49 2.31 -25.53
C MET A 254 -25.68 1.96 -26.45
N ALA A 255 -26.83 2.61 -26.27
CA ALA A 255 -27.99 2.43 -27.16
C ALA A 255 -27.82 3.08 -28.55
N ALA A 256 -27.05 4.18 -28.64
CA ALA A 256 -26.71 4.82 -29.91
C ALA A 256 -25.62 4.07 -30.69
N ALA A 257 -24.73 3.35 -30.00
CA ALA A 257 -23.71 2.51 -30.64
C ALA A 257 -24.30 1.23 -31.26
N SER A 258 -25.44 0.73 -30.76
CA SER A 258 -26.10 -0.47 -31.31
C SER A 258 -26.90 -0.25 -32.60
N SER A 259 -27.15 0.99 -33.01
CA SER A 259 -27.93 1.32 -34.22
C SER A 259 -27.09 1.53 -35.49
N ILE A 260 -25.75 1.43 -35.40
CA ILE A 260 -24.85 1.53 -36.55
C ILE A 260 -23.95 0.29 -36.58
N GLN A 261 -24.45 -0.80 -37.18
CA GLN A 261 -23.69 -1.76 -38.01
C GLN A 261 -24.58 -2.96 -38.39
N ASN A 262 -25.15 -2.89 -39.58
CA ASN A 262 -25.46 -4.05 -40.40
C ASN A 262 -24.13 -4.54 -41.01
N LEU A 263 -23.72 -5.79 -40.76
CA LEU A 263 -23.19 -6.76 -41.75
C LEU A 263 -22.54 -7.97 -41.06
N ASN A 264 -23.00 -9.15 -41.51
CA ASN A 264 -22.33 -10.46 -41.52
C ASN A 264 -22.10 -11.20 -40.19
N LYS A 265 -23.11 -12.00 -39.82
CA LYS A 265 -22.93 -13.19 -38.95
C LYS A 265 -22.04 -14.22 -39.68
N PRO A 266 -20.95 -14.72 -39.08
CA PRO A 266 -20.29 -15.93 -39.54
C PRO A 266 -21.22 -17.13 -39.30
N LYS A 267 -21.22 -18.07 -40.24
CA LYS A 267 -22.00 -19.31 -40.22
C LYS A 267 -21.66 -20.16 -38.98
N ASP A 268 -22.69 -20.66 -38.32
CA ASP A 268 -22.64 -21.46 -37.11
C ASP A 268 -22.00 -22.84 -37.34
N ALA A 269 -21.06 -23.21 -36.47
CA ALA A 269 -20.40 -24.51 -36.42
C ALA A 269 -21.28 -25.62 -35.79
N PHE A 270 -22.61 -25.46 -35.83
CA PHE A 270 -23.56 -26.35 -35.16
C PHE A 270 -24.64 -26.94 -36.10
N GLU A 271 -24.53 -26.69 -37.41
CA GLU A 271 -25.42 -27.29 -38.43
C GLU A 271 -25.03 -28.75 -38.78
N GLN A 272 -24.06 -29.35 -38.08
CA GLN A 272 -23.62 -30.75 -38.27
C GLN A 272 -24.10 -31.72 -37.18
N LEU A 273 -24.98 -31.28 -36.28
CA LEU A 273 -25.51 -32.13 -35.20
C LEU A 273 -27.02 -32.40 -35.31
N GLU A 274 -27.65 -32.05 -36.44
CA GLU A 274 -29.08 -32.33 -36.65
C GLU A 274 -29.38 -33.72 -37.26
N ASP A 275 -28.36 -34.50 -37.64
CA ASP A 275 -28.56 -35.84 -38.19
C ASP A 275 -27.95 -36.92 -37.30
N GLU A 276 -28.52 -37.14 -36.12
CA GLU A 276 -28.58 -38.47 -35.49
C GLU A 276 -29.58 -38.44 -34.32
N GLU A 277 -30.77 -38.99 -34.56
CA GLU A 277 -31.81 -39.15 -33.56
C GLU A 277 -31.33 -40.05 -32.40
N GLY A 278 -31.37 -39.49 -31.18
CA GLY A 278 -31.78 -40.28 -30.02
C GLY A 278 -30.88 -40.22 -28.79
N THR A 279 -31.05 -39.20 -27.94
CA THR A 279 -31.32 -39.43 -26.50
C THR A 279 -31.89 -38.16 -25.85
N ARG A 280 -33.02 -38.29 -25.17
CA ARG A 280 -33.76 -37.18 -24.50
C ARG A 280 -32.88 -36.46 -23.46
N GLN A 281 -32.54 -35.19 -23.69
CA GLN A 281 -31.99 -34.29 -22.66
C GLN A 281 -33.13 -33.73 -21.79
N GLY A 282 -33.02 -33.91 -20.47
CA GLY A 282 -34.02 -33.49 -19.48
C GLY A 282 -33.94 -32.01 -19.10
N PHE A 283 -35.08 -31.41 -18.75
CA PHE A 283 -35.20 -30.01 -18.35
C PHE A 283 -34.45 -29.67 -17.05
N CYS A 284 -33.81 -28.50 -16.99
CA CYS A 284 -33.12 -27.99 -15.81
C CYS A 284 -34.04 -27.14 -14.90
N HIS A 285 -34.23 -27.53 -13.64
CA HIS A 285 -35.25 -26.95 -12.73
C HIS A 285 -34.66 -26.16 -11.54
N ILE A 286 -34.96 -24.86 -11.45
CA ILE A 286 -34.47 -23.95 -10.38
C ILE A 286 -35.58 -23.63 -9.34
N ARG A 287 -35.33 -23.83 -8.04
CA ARG A 287 -36.28 -23.68 -6.91
C ARG A 287 -35.70 -22.91 -5.73
N ILE A 288 -36.53 -22.22 -4.95
CA ILE A 288 -36.14 -21.51 -3.70
C ILE A 288 -36.73 -22.21 -2.46
N GLN A 289 -35.95 -22.31 -1.38
CA GLN A 289 -36.36 -22.76 -0.05
C GLN A 289 -35.92 -21.76 1.03
N GLN A 290 -36.80 -21.47 1.99
CA GLN A 290 -36.54 -20.52 3.08
C GLN A 290 -36.01 -21.25 4.32
N ARG A 291 -34.83 -20.85 4.83
CA ARG A 291 -34.17 -21.53 5.94
C ARG A 291 -34.52 -20.93 7.32
N THR A 292 -34.91 -19.66 7.37
CA THR A 292 -35.54 -18.95 8.51
C THR A 292 -36.10 -17.61 8.01
N GLY A 293 -36.96 -16.93 8.77
CA GLY A 293 -37.85 -15.84 8.30
C GLY A 293 -37.27 -14.70 7.42
N ARG A 294 -35.94 -14.52 7.31
CA ARG A 294 -35.31 -13.57 6.37
C ARG A 294 -34.22 -14.17 5.45
N LYS A 295 -34.05 -15.50 5.35
CA LYS A 295 -33.02 -16.13 4.49
C LYS A 295 -33.59 -17.26 3.63
N THR A 296 -33.32 -17.21 2.32
CA THR A 296 -33.68 -18.20 1.30
C THR A 296 -32.45 -18.79 0.60
N ILE A 297 -32.60 -19.99 0.03
CA ILE A 297 -31.60 -20.80 -0.68
C ILE A 297 -32.21 -21.28 -1.99
N THR A 298 -31.45 -21.30 -3.09
CA THR A 298 -31.94 -21.70 -4.42
C THR A 298 -31.23 -22.97 -4.93
N THR A 299 -31.96 -23.95 -5.47
CA THR A 299 -31.45 -25.21 -6.05
C THR A 299 -31.91 -25.40 -7.49
N VAL A 300 -31.01 -25.69 -8.42
CA VAL A 300 -31.09 -25.73 -9.92
C VAL A 300 -30.65 -27.02 -10.62
N GLN A 301 -31.52 -27.83 -11.11
CA GLN A 301 -31.19 -29.23 -11.18
C GLN A 301 -31.23 -29.75 -12.62
N GLY A 302 -30.18 -30.40 -13.14
CA GLY A 302 -30.24 -31.10 -14.44
C GLY A 302 -28.90 -31.28 -15.19
N ILE A 303 -27.76 -31.43 -14.50
CA ILE A 303 -26.45 -31.52 -15.17
C ILE A 303 -26.16 -32.94 -15.66
N ALA A 304 -25.56 -33.02 -16.86
CA ALA A 304 -25.30 -34.25 -17.60
C ALA A 304 -24.33 -35.20 -16.87
N PRO A 305 -24.52 -36.53 -17.02
CA PRO A 305 -23.82 -37.57 -16.25
C PRO A 305 -22.33 -37.75 -16.61
N GLU A 306 -21.80 -36.95 -17.53
CA GLU A 306 -20.44 -37.06 -18.06
C GLU A 306 -19.37 -36.50 -17.10
N TYR A 307 -19.77 -35.78 -16.04
CA TYR A 307 -18.87 -35.19 -15.06
C TYR A 307 -18.80 -36.00 -13.75
N ASP A 308 -17.59 -36.35 -13.29
CA ASP A 308 -17.37 -37.07 -12.03
C ASP A 308 -17.42 -36.10 -10.83
N LEU A 309 -18.64 -35.88 -10.33
CA LEU A 309 -18.96 -35.01 -9.21
C LEU A 309 -18.20 -35.39 -7.92
N LYS A 310 -17.81 -36.66 -7.74
CA LYS A 310 -17.03 -37.11 -6.56
C LYS A 310 -15.58 -36.61 -6.59
N LYS A 311 -15.00 -36.38 -7.77
CA LYS A 311 -13.66 -35.79 -7.92
C LYS A 311 -13.66 -34.30 -7.56
N ILE A 312 -14.72 -33.58 -7.94
CA ILE A 312 -14.88 -32.15 -7.65
C ILE A 312 -15.08 -31.92 -6.14
N VAL A 313 -15.89 -32.75 -5.47
CA VAL A 313 -16.08 -32.68 -4.01
C VAL A 313 -14.82 -33.08 -3.22
N ARG A 314 -13.99 -33.98 -3.74
CA ARG A 314 -12.68 -34.32 -3.13
C ARG A 314 -11.65 -33.19 -3.24
N TYR A 315 -11.72 -32.38 -4.29
CA TYR A 315 -10.82 -31.23 -4.47
C TYR A 315 -11.11 -30.11 -3.44
N LEU A 316 -12.35 -30.00 -2.96
CA LEU A 316 -12.78 -28.95 -2.02
C LEU A 316 -12.60 -29.28 -0.53
N LYS A 317 -12.05 -30.44 -0.16
CA LYS A 317 -11.83 -30.87 1.24
C LYS A 317 -10.36 -31.14 1.60
N LYS A 318 -9.45 -30.18 1.36
CA LYS A 318 -8.08 -30.31 1.86
C LYS A 318 -7.46 -28.99 2.33
N PHE A 319 -7.66 -28.66 3.62
CA PHE A 319 -6.72 -27.88 4.42
C PHE A 319 -6.82 -28.33 5.89
N GLY A 320 -5.68 -28.66 6.49
CA GLY A 320 -5.55 -28.89 7.93
C GLY A 320 -4.88 -30.20 8.33
N ILE A 321 -3.56 -30.32 8.10
CA ILE A 321 -2.72 -31.22 8.90
C ILE A 321 -1.52 -30.39 9.38
N PHE A 322 -1.58 -29.97 10.64
CA PHE A 322 -0.42 -29.49 11.40
C PHE A 322 0.22 -30.73 12.04
N ALA A 323 1.45 -31.05 11.64
CA ALA A 323 2.23 -32.12 12.26
C ALA A 323 3.01 -31.57 13.47
N TYR A 324 2.82 -32.24 14.59
CA TYR A 324 3.65 -32.20 15.79
C TYR A 324 5.12 -32.44 15.46
N ILE A 325 6.01 -31.52 15.88
CA ILE A 325 7.39 -31.85 16.26
C ILE A 325 7.73 -31.00 17.50
N THR A 326 7.37 -31.53 18.68
CA THR A 326 8.11 -31.29 19.91
C THR A 326 9.19 -32.36 19.99
N LEU A 327 10.45 -31.96 19.83
CA LEU A 327 11.60 -32.82 20.13
C LEU A 327 12.22 -32.34 21.43
N ASP A 328 12.21 -33.26 22.39
CA ASP A 328 12.84 -33.20 23.70
C ASP A 328 14.32 -32.81 23.60
N ILE A 329 14.68 -31.70 24.25
CA ILE A 329 16.04 -31.51 24.79
C ILE A 329 15.89 -30.87 26.18
N VAL A 330 15.48 -31.68 27.15
CA VAL A 330 15.85 -31.51 28.55
C VAL A 330 16.39 -32.85 29.02
N GLY A 331 17.71 -32.96 29.05
CA GLY A 331 18.44 -34.08 29.60
C GLY A 331 19.81 -33.57 30.01
N GLU A 332 19.97 -33.30 31.30
CA GLU A 332 21.28 -33.27 31.94
C GLU A 332 21.93 -34.64 31.73
N ASP A 333 23.13 -34.68 31.15
CA ASP A 333 24.20 -35.53 31.67
C ASP A 333 25.56 -35.19 31.07
N ARG A 334 26.58 -35.26 31.93
CA ARG A 334 27.98 -34.87 31.70
C ARG A 334 28.72 -35.94 30.90
N ILE A 335 29.33 -35.59 29.76
CA ILE A 335 30.36 -36.41 29.09
C ILE A 335 31.48 -35.50 28.55
N PRO A 336 32.78 -35.86 28.65
CA PRO A 336 33.88 -34.91 28.61
C PRO A 336 34.33 -34.51 27.21
N VAL A 337 34.99 -33.35 27.19
CA VAL A 337 35.53 -32.60 26.06
C VAL A 337 36.66 -33.37 25.37
N ARG A 338 36.51 -33.62 24.06
CA ARG A 338 37.62 -33.82 23.14
C ARG A 338 37.50 -32.84 21.97
N ASP A 339 38.63 -32.22 21.67
CA ASP A 339 38.87 -31.01 20.87
C ASP A 339 38.02 -30.77 19.62
N ILE A 340 37.21 -29.71 19.68
CA ILE A 340 36.35 -29.24 18.61
C ILE A 340 37.09 -28.21 17.74
N MET A 341 38.02 -28.66 16.91
CA MET A 341 38.44 -27.90 15.71
C MET A 341 37.29 -27.77 14.69
N LEU A 342 36.26 -28.63 14.78
CA LEU A 342 35.06 -28.64 13.91
C LEU A 342 34.11 -27.44 14.10
N SER A 343 34.18 -26.68 15.19
CA SER A 343 33.08 -25.79 15.64
C SER A 343 32.87 -24.56 14.74
N LYS A 344 33.92 -24.07 14.08
CA LYS A 344 33.86 -22.85 13.27
C LYS A 344 33.26 -23.13 11.90
N PHE A 345 33.67 -24.23 11.28
CA PHE A 345 33.16 -24.65 9.97
C PHE A 345 31.73 -25.16 10.07
N THR A 346 31.35 -25.88 11.13
CA THR A 346 29.96 -26.32 11.33
C THR A 346 28.98 -25.15 11.38
N LEU A 347 29.31 -24.06 12.07
CA LEU A 347 28.44 -22.87 12.11
C LEU A 347 28.30 -22.25 10.72
N LEU A 348 29.40 -22.07 10.00
CA LEU A 348 29.36 -21.48 8.66
C LEU A 348 28.55 -22.34 7.69
N TYR A 349 28.73 -23.67 7.69
CA TYR A 349 27.94 -24.57 6.86
C TYR A 349 26.45 -24.56 7.24
N ALA A 350 26.12 -24.47 8.53
CA ALA A 350 24.73 -24.33 8.97
C ALA A 350 24.09 -23.02 8.49
N LEU A 351 24.83 -21.90 8.52
CA LEU A 351 24.37 -20.61 8.00
C LEU A 351 24.17 -20.64 6.49
N ILE A 352 25.10 -21.27 5.76
CA ILE A 352 24.98 -21.46 4.30
C ILE A 352 23.74 -22.31 3.98
N ALA A 353 23.57 -23.44 4.66
CA ALA A 353 22.40 -24.31 4.47
C ALA A 353 21.10 -23.57 4.76
N LEU A 354 21.05 -22.79 5.85
CA LEU A 354 19.91 -21.94 6.18
C LEU A 354 19.61 -20.95 5.06
N ARG A 355 20.60 -20.19 4.56
CA ARG A 355 20.35 -19.18 3.52
C ARG A 355 20.00 -19.78 2.16
N ILE A 356 20.57 -20.94 1.81
CA ILE A 356 20.17 -21.68 0.61
C ILE A 356 18.72 -22.15 0.73
N MET A 357 18.31 -22.68 1.89
CA MET A 357 16.91 -23.05 2.14
C MET A 357 15.96 -21.85 1.90
N ASN A 358 16.37 -20.63 2.29
CA ASN A 358 15.57 -19.42 2.08
C ASN A 358 15.31 -19.13 0.60
N VAL A 359 16.24 -19.46 -0.29
CA VAL A 359 16.05 -19.26 -1.74
C VAL A 359 14.83 -20.05 -2.23
N PHE A 360 14.65 -21.28 -1.73
CA PHE A 360 13.53 -22.13 -2.12
C PHE A 360 12.21 -21.81 -1.39
N LEU A 361 12.30 -21.24 -0.19
CA LEU A 361 11.14 -20.88 0.63
C LEU A 361 10.59 -19.48 0.31
N VAL A 362 11.42 -18.55 -0.18
CA VAL A 362 10.96 -17.25 -0.62
C VAL A 362 10.57 -17.35 -2.10
N ARG A 363 9.28 -17.39 -2.40
CA ARG A 363 8.72 -17.55 -3.76
C ARG A 363 7.84 -16.37 -4.18
N THR A 364 7.79 -15.33 -3.38
CA THR A 364 6.87 -14.21 -3.53
C THR A 364 7.56 -12.97 -4.07
N TYR A 365 6.81 -12.12 -4.75
CA TYR A 365 7.27 -10.80 -5.19
C TYR A 365 7.25 -9.82 -4.02
N PHE A 366 8.24 -8.92 -3.93
CA PHE A 366 8.27 -7.90 -2.86
C PHE A 366 8.24 -6.48 -3.42
N VAL A 367 9.25 -6.13 -4.22
CA VAL A 367 9.44 -4.76 -4.73
C VAL A 367 10.11 -4.80 -6.10
N PRO A 368 9.75 -3.87 -7.02
CA PRO A 368 10.35 -3.73 -8.35
C PRO A 368 11.88 -3.76 -8.41
N ASP A 369 12.54 -3.10 -7.45
CA ASP A 369 13.99 -2.98 -7.42
C ASP A 369 14.72 -4.33 -7.36
N GLU A 370 14.06 -5.41 -6.93
CA GLU A 370 14.67 -6.73 -6.92
C GLU A 370 14.94 -7.27 -8.34
N LEU A 371 14.24 -6.75 -9.34
CA LEU A 371 14.42 -7.13 -10.75
C LEU A 371 14.99 -5.96 -11.57
N PHE A 372 14.32 -4.80 -11.53
CA PHE A 372 14.58 -3.68 -12.44
C PHE A 372 15.79 -2.81 -12.08
N GLN A 373 16.44 -3.07 -10.94
CA GLN A 373 17.71 -2.43 -10.56
C GLN A 373 18.88 -3.41 -10.49
N SER A 374 18.66 -4.69 -10.80
CA SER A 374 19.69 -5.72 -10.64
C SER A 374 19.63 -6.75 -11.77
N VAL A 375 18.68 -7.68 -11.72
CA VAL A 375 18.58 -8.84 -12.62
C VAL A 375 18.33 -8.42 -14.08
N GLU A 376 17.34 -7.56 -14.33
CA GLU A 376 17.00 -7.09 -15.69
C GLU A 376 18.14 -6.27 -16.31
N VAL A 377 18.81 -5.45 -15.50
CA VAL A 377 19.96 -4.62 -15.93
C VAL A 377 21.16 -5.48 -16.29
N ALA A 378 21.44 -6.50 -15.46
CA ALA A 378 22.50 -7.46 -15.72
C ALA A 378 22.20 -8.32 -16.96
N HIS A 379 20.95 -8.70 -17.15
CA HIS A 379 20.50 -9.44 -18.33
C HIS A 379 20.65 -8.59 -19.61
N TRP A 380 20.25 -7.32 -19.57
CA TRP A 380 20.47 -6.37 -20.67
C TRP A 380 21.96 -6.22 -21.00
N ALA A 381 22.81 -6.07 -19.98
CA ALA A 381 24.24 -5.86 -20.17
C ALA A 381 24.96 -7.06 -20.83
N VAL A 382 24.48 -8.29 -20.61
CA VAL A 382 25.13 -9.51 -21.14
C VAL A 382 24.48 -10.01 -22.43
N TYR A 383 23.16 -10.00 -22.51
CA TYR A 383 22.40 -10.60 -23.60
C TYR A 383 21.74 -9.58 -24.54
N GLY A 384 21.84 -8.28 -24.26
CA GLY A 384 21.21 -7.22 -25.05
C GLY A 384 19.68 -7.17 -24.97
N THR A 385 19.07 -8.03 -24.16
CA THR A 385 17.63 -8.13 -23.93
C THR A 385 17.35 -7.77 -22.47
N GLY A 386 16.41 -6.89 -22.18
CA GLY A 386 16.19 -6.40 -20.81
C GLY A 386 15.63 -4.99 -20.79
N TYR A 387 14.92 -4.66 -19.72
CA TYR A 387 14.34 -3.33 -19.54
C TYR A 387 15.22 -2.47 -18.64
N LEU A 388 15.71 -1.35 -19.18
CA LEU A 388 16.38 -0.32 -18.42
C LEU A 388 15.37 0.74 -17.99
N SER A 389 15.18 0.90 -16.69
CA SER A 389 14.34 1.96 -16.14
C SER A 389 14.95 3.36 -16.35
N TRP A 390 14.10 4.38 -16.22
CA TRP A 390 14.49 5.79 -16.31
C TRP A 390 15.63 6.18 -15.35
N GLU A 391 15.80 5.47 -14.23
CA GLU A 391 16.88 5.72 -13.26
C GLU A 391 18.27 5.48 -13.87
N TRP A 392 18.38 4.49 -14.76
CA TRP A 392 19.60 4.19 -15.50
C TRP A 392 19.81 5.20 -16.62
N MET A 393 18.73 5.61 -17.30
CA MET A 393 18.81 6.68 -18.32
C MET A 393 19.29 8.00 -17.71
N ALA A 394 18.87 8.31 -16.49
CA ALA A 394 19.29 9.49 -15.73
C ALA A 394 20.62 9.32 -14.98
N SER A 395 21.25 8.14 -15.05
CA SER A 395 22.54 7.84 -14.40
C SER A 395 22.53 8.10 -12.88
N LEU A 396 21.43 7.68 -12.22
CA LEU A 396 21.20 7.88 -10.78
C LEU A 396 21.75 6.74 -9.90
N ARG A 397 22.07 5.58 -10.49
CA ARG A 397 22.46 4.37 -9.75
C ARG A 397 23.87 3.92 -10.14
N SER A 398 24.63 3.41 -9.18
CA SER A 398 25.92 2.78 -9.50
C SER A 398 25.71 1.42 -10.17
N VAL A 399 26.51 1.10 -11.18
CA VAL A 399 26.43 -0.18 -11.90
C VAL A 399 27.04 -1.35 -11.12
N LEU A 400 27.69 -1.08 -9.99
CA LEU A 400 28.46 -2.09 -9.25
C LEU A 400 27.61 -3.28 -8.77
N HIS A 401 26.37 -3.04 -8.34
CA HIS A 401 25.47 -4.13 -7.92
C HIS A 401 25.05 -5.04 -9.09
N PRO A 402 24.46 -4.53 -10.20
CA PRO A 402 24.17 -5.38 -11.35
C PRO A 402 25.42 -5.94 -12.02
N PHE A 403 26.57 -5.27 -11.95
CA PHE A 403 27.83 -5.76 -12.51
C PHE A 403 28.25 -7.12 -11.90
N ILE A 404 28.10 -7.30 -10.58
CA ILE A 404 28.41 -8.58 -9.92
C ILE A 404 27.51 -9.70 -10.48
N ILE A 405 26.25 -9.40 -10.77
CA ILE A 405 25.30 -10.36 -11.37
C ILE A 405 25.65 -10.61 -12.85
N ALA A 406 26.02 -9.56 -13.59
CA ALA A 406 26.41 -9.65 -14.99
C ALA A 406 27.65 -10.55 -15.17
N VAL A 407 28.68 -10.41 -14.32
CA VAL A 407 29.84 -11.32 -14.33
C VAL A 407 29.40 -12.78 -14.16
N LEU A 408 28.43 -13.03 -13.28
CA LEU A 408 27.91 -14.37 -13.06
C LEU A 408 27.15 -14.91 -14.29
N TYR A 409 26.43 -14.06 -15.01
CA TYR A 409 25.80 -14.42 -16.28
C TYR A 409 26.82 -14.67 -17.40
N VAL A 410 27.87 -13.85 -17.52
CA VAL A 410 28.96 -14.09 -18.49
C VAL A 410 29.62 -15.44 -18.23
N LEU A 411 29.93 -15.77 -16.98
CA LEU A 411 30.48 -17.09 -16.62
C LEU A 411 29.51 -18.24 -16.96
N GLY A 412 28.21 -18.04 -16.73
CA GLY A 412 27.18 -19.00 -17.10
C GLY A 412 27.10 -19.22 -18.62
N HIS A 413 27.15 -18.15 -19.39
CA HIS A 413 27.14 -18.15 -20.85
C HIS A 413 28.38 -18.84 -21.42
N MET A 414 29.57 -18.51 -20.90
CA MET A 414 30.83 -19.17 -21.28
C MET A 414 30.81 -20.68 -21.02
N CYS A 415 30.09 -21.11 -19.99
CA CYS A 415 29.93 -22.53 -19.63
C CYS A 415 28.68 -23.17 -20.27
N THR A 416 27.91 -22.46 -21.10
CA THR A 416 26.65 -22.94 -21.73
C THR A 416 25.60 -23.47 -20.73
N VAL A 417 25.56 -22.89 -19.53
CA VAL A 417 24.59 -23.25 -18.46
C VAL A 417 23.55 -22.15 -18.21
N ASP A 418 23.44 -21.19 -19.13
CA ASP A 418 22.56 -20.02 -19.13
C ASP A 418 21.08 -20.35 -19.39
N SER A 419 20.56 -21.43 -18.80
CA SER A 419 19.13 -21.71 -18.82
C SER A 419 18.30 -20.62 -18.12
N ASN A 420 17.01 -20.50 -18.46
CA ASN A 420 16.08 -19.57 -17.77
C ASN A 420 16.10 -19.76 -16.23
N LEU A 421 16.18 -21.02 -15.76
CA LEU A 421 16.30 -21.31 -14.33
C LEU A 421 17.59 -20.75 -13.73
N PHE A 422 18.70 -20.83 -14.47
CA PHE A 422 20.00 -20.27 -14.05
C PHE A 422 19.93 -18.74 -13.92
N ILE A 423 19.35 -18.05 -14.91
CA ILE A 423 19.19 -16.60 -14.88
C ILE A 423 18.38 -16.15 -13.65
N ILE A 424 17.30 -16.87 -13.33
CA ILE A 424 16.42 -16.54 -12.19
C ILE A 424 17.05 -16.89 -10.83
N GLN A 425 17.63 -18.10 -10.68
CA GLN A 425 18.01 -18.60 -9.36
C GLN A 425 19.43 -18.23 -8.94
N THR A 426 20.37 -18.13 -9.88
CA THR A 426 21.77 -17.95 -9.51
C THR A 426 22.06 -16.59 -8.85
N PRO A 427 21.48 -15.44 -9.27
CA PRO A 427 21.61 -14.18 -8.53
C PRO A 427 21.10 -14.27 -7.09
N ARG A 428 20.03 -15.04 -6.87
CA ARG A 428 19.43 -15.26 -5.54
C ARG A 428 20.31 -16.15 -4.67
N LEU A 429 20.91 -17.20 -5.25
CA LEU A 429 21.90 -18.03 -4.59
C LEU A 429 23.15 -17.23 -4.21
N LEU A 430 23.65 -16.37 -5.10
CA LEU A 430 24.76 -15.46 -4.81
C LEU A 430 24.45 -14.57 -3.60
N HIS A 431 23.28 -13.93 -3.58
CA HIS A 431 22.88 -13.09 -2.44
C HIS A 431 22.74 -13.90 -1.17
N ALA A 432 22.16 -15.10 -1.22
CA ALA A 432 22.05 -15.99 -0.07
C ALA A 432 23.42 -16.41 0.49
N LEU A 433 24.40 -16.70 -0.37
CA LEU A 433 25.77 -17.04 0.04
C LEU A 433 26.50 -15.85 0.66
N LEU A 434 26.40 -14.67 0.03
CA LEU A 434 26.94 -13.42 0.58
C LEU A 434 26.32 -13.11 1.95
N PHE A 435 25.02 -13.32 2.09
CA PHE A 435 24.32 -13.13 3.36
C PHE A 435 24.77 -14.12 4.43
N ALA A 436 24.94 -15.40 4.10
CA ALA A 436 25.43 -16.42 5.03
C ALA A 436 26.85 -16.10 5.54
N LEU A 437 27.73 -15.61 4.65
CA LEU A 437 29.05 -15.10 5.03
C LEU A 437 28.91 -13.90 5.97
N SER A 438 28.00 -12.97 5.66
CA SER A 438 27.75 -11.79 6.49
C SER A 438 27.19 -12.13 7.88
N ASP A 439 26.37 -13.18 7.99
CA ASP A 439 25.84 -13.68 9.26
C ASP A 439 26.97 -14.22 10.14
N TYR A 440 27.95 -14.89 9.53
CA TYR A 440 29.14 -15.37 10.21
C TYR A 440 30.04 -14.21 10.67
N CYS A 441 30.20 -13.18 9.84
CA CYS A 441 30.90 -11.93 10.19
C CYS A 441 30.18 -11.20 11.34
N TYR A 442 28.85 -11.15 11.32
CA TYR A 442 28.04 -10.59 12.40
C TYR A 442 28.25 -11.35 13.71
N TYR A 443 28.27 -12.69 13.70
CA TYR A 443 28.57 -13.46 14.92
C TYR A 443 29.98 -13.17 15.46
N LYS A 444 31.00 -13.09 14.59
CA LYS A 444 32.36 -12.71 14.99
C LYS A 444 32.42 -11.30 15.58
N PHE A 445 31.71 -10.36 14.96
CA PHE A 445 31.60 -8.99 15.43
C PHE A 445 30.90 -8.90 16.79
N ALA A 446 29.74 -9.55 16.94
CA ALA A 446 29.01 -9.65 18.20
C ALA A 446 29.89 -10.25 19.31
N ARG A 447 30.73 -11.25 19.00
CA ARG A 447 31.68 -11.85 19.95
C ARG A 447 32.79 -10.92 20.43
N ARG A 448 33.08 -9.81 19.74
CA ARG A 448 34.03 -8.78 20.16
C ARG A 448 33.40 -7.75 21.11
N ILE A 449 32.08 -7.60 21.08
CA ILE A 449 31.33 -6.62 21.90
C ILE A 449 30.70 -7.30 23.11
N LEU A 450 30.13 -8.49 22.91
CA LEU A 450 29.29 -9.21 23.85
C LEU A 450 29.97 -10.46 24.42
N THR A 451 29.46 -10.98 25.53
CA THR A 451 29.89 -12.28 26.06
C THR A 451 29.53 -13.43 25.10
N ARG A 452 30.14 -14.61 25.29
CA ARG A 452 29.91 -15.79 24.44
C ARG A 452 28.44 -16.18 24.29
N ASN A 453 27.66 -16.07 25.37
CA ASN A 453 26.26 -16.45 25.36
C ASN A 453 25.38 -15.34 24.76
N GLU A 454 25.64 -14.08 25.09
CA GLU A 454 24.95 -12.92 24.50
C GLU A 454 25.09 -12.89 22.98
N ALA A 455 26.30 -13.15 22.45
CA ALA A 455 26.51 -13.20 21.01
C ALA A 455 25.74 -14.34 20.32
N LYS A 456 25.57 -15.49 20.99
CA LYS A 456 24.74 -16.59 20.47
C LYS A 456 23.27 -16.18 20.41
N TYR A 457 22.77 -15.53 21.46
CA TYR A 457 21.38 -15.04 21.48
C TYR A 457 21.16 -13.86 20.52
N ALA A 458 22.15 -12.99 20.32
CA ALA A 458 22.12 -11.93 19.32
C ALA A 458 22.07 -12.53 17.90
N LEU A 459 22.84 -13.59 17.64
CA LEU A 459 22.79 -14.35 16.39
C LEU A 459 21.42 -15.03 16.22
N LEU A 460 20.92 -15.73 17.24
CA LEU A 460 19.60 -16.38 17.19
C LEU A 460 18.50 -15.36 16.90
N SER A 461 18.51 -14.21 17.58
CA SER A 461 17.53 -13.13 17.38
C SER A 461 17.57 -12.58 15.96
N TYR A 462 18.78 -12.39 15.43
CA TYR A 462 18.98 -11.89 14.07
C TYR A 462 18.55 -12.90 12.99
N LEU A 463 18.93 -14.19 13.13
CA LEU A 463 18.55 -15.24 12.17
C LEU A 463 17.04 -15.55 12.21
N SER A 464 16.42 -15.41 13.37
CA SER A 464 14.98 -15.60 13.54
C SER A 464 14.14 -14.38 13.19
N CYS A 465 14.73 -13.22 12.88
CA CYS A 465 13.96 -12.07 12.41
C CYS A 465 13.34 -12.38 11.05
N TRP A 466 12.01 -12.39 10.99
CA TRP A 466 11.28 -12.78 9.78
C TRP A 466 11.66 -11.91 8.57
N PHE A 467 11.89 -10.62 8.78
CA PHE A 467 12.21 -9.68 7.71
C PHE A 467 13.61 -9.91 7.13
N VAL A 468 14.60 -10.19 7.99
CA VAL A 468 15.95 -10.58 7.54
C VAL A 468 15.89 -11.90 6.78
N TRP A 469 15.10 -12.86 7.28
CA TRP A 469 14.87 -14.13 6.58
C TRP A 469 14.27 -13.90 5.18
N TYR A 470 13.25 -13.05 5.09
CA TYR A 470 12.51 -12.70 3.88
C TYR A 470 13.35 -11.94 2.83
N CYS A 471 14.23 -11.03 3.26
CA CYS A 471 15.05 -10.21 2.36
C CYS A 471 16.39 -10.84 1.95
N ALA A 472 16.95 -11.76 2.75
CA ALA A 472 18.28 -12.33 2.51
C ALA A 472 18.52 -12.92 1.10
N PRO A 473 17.60 -13.72 0.51
CA PRO A 473 17.80 -14.29 -0.82
C PRO A 473 17.37 -13.35 -1.96
N ARG A 474 16.89 -12.13 -1.65
CA ARG A 474 16.41 -11.16 -2.65
C ARG A 474 17.56 -10.31 -3.17
N THR A 475 17.55 -10.04 -4.46
CA THR A 475 18.53 -9.27 -5.24
C THR A 475 18.36 -7.75 -5.06
N LEU A 476 18.22 -7.31 -3.81
CA LEU A 476 18.09 -5.89 -3.45
C LEU A 476 19.46 -5.28 -3.17
N SER A 477 19.69 -4.04 -3.60
CA SER A 477 20.90 -3.31 -3.18
C SER A 477 20.91 -3.01 -1.67
N ASN A 478 19.75 -2.98 -0.99
CA ASN A 478 19.68 -2.96 0.49
C ASN A 478 20.25 -4.24 1.14
N THR A 479 20.06 -5.40 0.50
CA THR A 479 20.63 -6.67 0.94
C THR A 479 22.16 -6.61 0.84
N LEU A 480 22.68 -6.12 -0.30
CA LEU A 480 24.12 -5.94 -0.50
C LEU A 480 24.72 -4.89 0.47
N GLU A 481 24.02 -3.77 0.68
CA GLU A 481 24.34 -2.76 1.69
C GLU A 481 24.51 -3.38 3.09
N THR A 482 23.57 -4.24 3.49
CA THR A 482 23.61 -4.90 4.80
C THR A 482 24.79 -5.88 4.90
N VAL A 483 25.00 -6.70 3.86
CA VAL A 483 26.12 -7.65 3.77
C VAL A 483 27.46 -6.94 3.93
N LEU A 484 27.69 -5.91 3.13
CA LEU A 484 28.96 -5.17 3.13
C LEU A 484 29.15 -4.37 4.42
N THR A 485 28.06 -3.86 5.02
CA THR A 485 28.11 -3.22 6.34
C THR A 485 28.59 -4.22 7.41
N LEU A 486 28.04 -5.43 7.43
CA LEU A 486 28.45 -6.48 8.37
C LEU A 486 29.88 -6.97 8.13
N PHE A 487 30.32 -7.06 6.88
CA PHE A 487 31.73 -7.32 6.55
C PHE A 487 32.62 -6.23 7.11
N ALA A 488 32.36 -4.97 6.80
CA ALA A 488 33.15 -3.84 7.28
C ALA A 488 33.21 -3.78 8.82
N LEU A 489 32.10 -4.03 9.51
CA LEU A 489 32.05 -4.04 10.98
C LEU A 489 32.96 -5.09 11.62
N GLN A 490 33.28 -6.19 10.92
CA GLN A 490 34.22 -7.20 11.43
C GLN A 490 35.60 -6.60 11.71
N TRP A 491 36.07 -5.67 10.87
CA TRP A 491 37.38 -5.00 11.00
C TRP A 491 37.31 -3.66 11.73
N TYR A 492 36.13 -3.27 12.23
CA TYR A 492 35.98 -2.02 12.93
C TYR A 492 36.77 -2.01 14.26
N PRO A 493 37.53 -0.94 14.58
CA PRO A 493 38.33 -0.90 15.80
C PRO A 493 37.47 -0.59 17.03
N LEU A 494 37.21 -1.60 17.87
CA LEU A 494 36.37 -1.46 19.05
C LEU A 494 37.18 -1.04 20.28
N SER A 495 38.40 -1.56 20.41
CA SER A 495 39.31 -1.28 21.53
C SER A 495 40.46 -0.34 21.13
N LYS A 496 41.16 0.25 22.13
CA LYS A 496 42.38 1.03 21.88
C LYS A 496 43.52 0.19 21.30
N ALA A 497 43.53 -1.12 21.55
CA ALA A 497 44.51 -2.03 20.94
C ALA A 497 44.20 -2.24 19.45
N ASP A 498 42.92 -2.30 19.08
CA ASP A 498 42.49 -2.46 17.68
C ASP A 498 42.86 -1.23 16.82
N LEU A 499 42.90 -0.04 17.42
CA LEU A 499 43.33 1.19 16.73
C LEU A 499 44.79 1.14 16.24
N LYS A 500 45.61 0.25 16.81
CA LYS A 500 47.00 0.02 16.34
C LYS A 500 47.07 -0.98 15.19
N GLN A 501 45.98 -1.69 14.89
CA GLN A 501 45.90 -2.65 13.79
C GLN A 501 45.46 -1.97 12.49
N THR A 502 45.62 -2.68 11.38
CA THR A 502 45.23 -2.20 10.05
C THR A 502 43.71 -1.99 9.96
N CYS A 503 43.29 -0.73 9.87
CA CYS A 503 41.88 -0.33 9.79
C CYS A 503 41.36 -0.12 8.36
N TRP A 504 42.25 -0.23 7.35
CA TRP A 504 41.92 -0.01 5.94
C TRP A 504 40.75 -0.86 5.40
N PRO A 505 40.53 -2.15 5.79
CA PRO A 505 39.45 -2.96 5.22
C PRO A 505 38.05 -2.43 5.57
N TYR A 506 37.87 -2.00 6.82
CA TYR A 506 36.62 -1.40 7.27
C TYR A 506 36.34 -0.09 6.50
N MET A 507 37.34 0.78 6.37
CA MET A 507 37.18 2.07 5.68
C MET A 507 36.87 1.87 4.21
N SER A 508 37.58 0.94 3.56
CA SER A 508 37.38 0.58 2.16
C SER A 508 35.98 0.04 1.89
N LEU A 509 35.57 -0.97 2.65
CA LEU A 509 34.24 -1.58 2.50
C LEU A 509 33.12 -0.63 2.91
N GLY A 510 33.29 0.15 3.97
CA GLY A 510 32.32 1.16 4.40
C GLY A 510 32.15 2.25 3.34
N PHE A 511 33.23 2.73 2.75
CA PHE A 511 33.16 3.70 1.66
C PHE A 511 32.52 3.12 0.39
N LEU A 512 32.84 1.87 0.04
CA LEU A 512 32.18 1.16 -1.04
C LEU A 512 30.65 1.08 -0.84
N THR A 513 30.18 0.84 0.38
CA THR A 513 28.73 0.86 0.65
C THR A 513 28.08 2.23 0.46
N ILE A 514 28.80 3.33 0.72
CA ILE A 514 28.33 4.70 0.47
C ILE A 514 28.17 4.95 -1.02
N LEU A 515 29.09 4.45 -1.84
CA LEU A 515 29.01 4.62 -3.30
C LEU A 515 27.86 3.80 -3.91
N ILE A 516 27.60 2.58 -3.41
CA ILE A 516 26.46 1.77 -3.86
C ILE A 516 25.14 2.38 -3.38
N ARG A 517 25.08 2.79 -2.12
CA ARG A 517 23.89 3.30 -1.42
C ARG A 517 24.29 4.50 -0.56
N PRO A 518 24.11 5.74 -1.06
CA PRO A 518 24.51 6.96 -0.34
C PRO A 518 23.88 7.12 1.05
N THR A 519 22.74 6.47 1.30
CA THR A 519 22.06 6.44 2.61
C THR A 519 22.90 5.82 3.73
N THR A 520 23.82 4.91 3.41
CA THR A 520 24.73 4.28 4.41
C THR A 520 25.66 5.25 5.09
N ILE A 521 25.82 6.46 4.53
CA ILE A 521 26.60 7.52 5.16
C ILE A 521 26.13 7.81 6.60
N LEU A 522 24.84 7.59 6.89
CA LEU A 522 24.24 7.75 8.21
C LEU A 522 24.73 6.70 9.23
N ILE A 523 25.19 5.54 8.77
CA ILE A 523 25.82 4.52 9.61
C ILE A 523 27.30 4.85 9.80
N TRP A 524 27.99 5.21 8.72
CA TRP A 524 29.44 5.32 8.73
C TRP A 524 29.98 6.65 9.27
N ILE A 525 29.26 7.77 9.15
CA ILE A 525 29.70 9.05 9.74
C ILE A 525 29.87 8.92 11.26
N PRO A 526 28.89 8.43 12.05
CA PRO A 526 29.07 8.34 13.48
C PRO A 526 30.17 7.37 13.90
N PHE A 527 30.31 6.23 13.21
CA PHE A 527 31.42 5.31 13.44
C PHE A 527 32.78 5.93 13.05
N GLY A 528 32.83 6.72 11.98
CA GLY A 528 34.01 7.46 11.56
C GLY A 528 34.41 8.52 12.58
N LEU A 529 33.46 9.33 13.06
CA LEU A 529 33.68 10.32 14.10
C LEU A 529 34.11 9.68 15.44
N TRP A 530 33.50 8.54 15.80
CA TRP A 530 33.91 7.79 17.01
C TRP A 530 35.31 7.18 16.89
N HIS A 531 35.74 6.82 15.68
CA HIS A 531 37.12 6.41 15.43
C HIS A 531 38.07 7.62 15.52
N LEU A 532 37.77 8.71 14.82
CA LEU A 532 38.56 9.95 14.84
C LEU A 532 38.79 10.47 16.26
N TRP A 533 37.73 10.51 17.08
CA TRP A 533 37.81 10.99 18.47
C TRP A 533 38.70 10.14 19.39
N ARG A 534 38.87 8.84 19.09
CA ARG A 534 39.74 7.94 19.87
C ARG A 534 41.15 7.81 19.30
N SER A 535 41.39 8.37 18.11
CA SER A 535 42.69 8.33 17.46
C SER A 535 43.61 9.41 18.03
N ASN A 536 44.90 9.09 18.18
CA ASN A 536 45.89 10.04 18.71
C ASN A 536 46.43 10.99 17.63
N SER A 537 46.46 10.56 16.36
CA SER A 537 47.02 11.29 15.22
C SER A 537 45.99 11.46 14.09
N LEU A 538 45.24 12.57 14.13
CA LEU A 538 44.20 12.87 13.14
C LEU A 538 44.76 12.94 11.71
N ILE A 539 45.88 13.65 11.51
CA ILE A 539 46.48 13.86 10.20
C ILE A 539 46.93 12.53 9.58
N GLU A 540 47.59 11.68 10.37
CA GLU A 540 48.04 10.37 9.94
C GLU A 540 46.86 9.44 9.59
N LEU A 541 45.81 9.44 10.43
CA LEU A 541 44.61 8.65 10.14
C LEU A 541 43.96 9.09 8.82
N LEU A 542 43.83 10.40 8.58
CA LEU A 542 43.21 10.94 7.37
C LEU A 542 44.07 10.70 6.11
N PHE A 543 45.34 11.07 6.13
CA PHE A 543 46.20 11.05 4.94
C PHE A 543 46.88 9.70 4.71
N CYS A 544 47.20 8.93 5.75
CA CYS A 544 47.91 7.65 5.61
C CYS A 544 46.95 6.45 5.60
N THR A 545 45.73 6.58 6.12
CA THR A 545 44.77 5.46 6.18
C THR A 545 43.50 5.73 5.39
N VAL A 546 42.76 6.81 5.67
CA VAL A 546 41.44 7.07 5.04
C VAL A 546 41.61 7.34 3.55
N LEU A 547 42.46 8.31 3.19
CA LEU A 547 42.62 8.73 1.79
C LEU A 547 43.16 7.60 0.91
N PRO A 548 44.21 6.84 1.29
CA PRO A 548 44.69 5.70 0.52
C PRO A 548 43.69 4.54 0.43
N SER A 549 42.79 4.40 1.40
CA SER A 549 41.74 3.35 1.39
C SER A 549 40.56 3.74 0.49
N CYS A 550 40.10 4.99 0.58
CA CYS A 550 38.87 5.43 -0.09
C CYS A 550 39.10 5.93 -1.52
N PHE A 551 40.22 6.60 -1.80
CA PHE A 551 40.49 7.21 -3.11
C PHE A 551 40.54 6.19 -4.26
N PRO A 552 41.23 5.02 -4.13
CA PRO A 552 41.23 4.02 -5.19
C PRO A 552 39.83 3.49 -5.51
N ILE A 553 38.99 3.35 -4.48
CA ILE A 553 37.61 2.86 -4.62
C ILE A 553 36.75 3.92 -5.32
N LEU A 554 36.86 5.19 -4.90
CA LEU A 554 36.18 6.30 -5.57
C LEU A 554 36.54 6.34 -7.05
N PHE A 555 37.84 6.27 -7.36
CA PHE A 555 38.36 6.31 -8.72
C PHE A 555 37.85 5.13 -9.54
N LEU A 556 37.95 3.90 -9.02
CA LEU A 556 37.50 2.69 -9.71
C LEU A 556 35.99 2.71 -9.99
N VAL A 557 35.16 3.08 -9.01
CA VAL A 557 33.70 3.14 -9.18
C VAL A 557 33.32 4.24 -10.16
N THR A 558 33.96 5.41 -10.08
CA THR A 558 33.70 6.52 -11.02
C THR A 558 34.06 6.13 -12.44
N ILE A 559 35.18 5.44 -12.66
CA ILE A 559 35.54 4.90 -13.98
C ILE A 559 34.51 3.89 -14.45
N LEU A 560 34.17 2.92 -13.60
CA LEU A 560 33.22 1.86 -13.95
C LEU A 560 31.86 2.44 -14.36
N ASP A 561 31.30 3.34 -13.53
CA ASP A 561 30.04 4.01 -13.83
C ASP A 561 30.18 4.85 -15.12
N SER A 562 31.28 5.59 -15.29
CA SER A 562 31.47 6.45 -16.48
C SER A 562 31.61 5.67 -17.77
N VAL A 563 32.28 4.51 -17.74
CA VAL A 563 32.39 3.60 -18.88
C VAL A 563 31.02 3.01 -19.21
N ALA A 564 30.26 2.56 -18.21
CA ALA A 564 28.95 1.97 -18.43
C ALA A 564 27.91 2.98 -18.97
N TYR A 565 27.96 4.24 -18.52
CA TYR A 565 27.07 5.29 -19.00
C TYR A 565 27.57 6.06 -20.23
N GLY A 566 28.80 5.80 -20.71
CA GLY A 566 29.41 6.49 -21.84
C GLY A 566 29.69 7.98 -21.62
N LYS A 567 29.60 8.48 -20.38
CA LYS A 567 29.84 9.88 -19.99
C LYS A 567 30.43 9.92 -18.58
N LEU A 568 31.25 10.94 -18.29
CA LEU A 568 31.80 11.12 -16.94
C LEU A 568 30.65 11.28 -15.93
N THR A 569 30.48 10.28 -15.07
CA THR A 569 29.32 10.16 -14.19
C THR A 569 29.77 9.92 -12.76
N PHE A 570 29.25 10.74 -11.85
CA PHE A 570 29.37 10.51 -10.42
C PHE A 570 27.97 10.24 -9.83
N THR A 571 27.62 8.95 -9.76
CA THR A 571 26.28 8.46 -9.46
C THR A 571 25.78 8.87 -8.07
N ALA A 572 26.65 8.83 -7.05
CA ALA A 572 26.31 9.23 -5.69
C ALA A 572 25.86 10.69 -5.60
N TRP A 573 26.49 11.61 -6.35
CA TRP A 573 26.06 13.01 -6.40
C TRP A 573 24.75 13.18 -7.16
N ASN A 574 24.59 12.51 -8.31
CA ASN A 574 23.35 12.55 -9.08
C ASN A 574 22.16 12.05 -8.24
N PHE A 575 22.36 10.98 -7.45
CA PHE A 575 21.38 10.47 -6.52
C PHE A 575 20.97 11.51 -5.46
N ILE A 576 21.95 12.16 -4.81
CA ILE A 576 21.69 13.18 -3.79
C ILE A 576 20.96 14.37 -4.40
N ARG A 577 21.42 14.84 -5.57
CA ARG A 577 20.79 15.94 -6.30
C ARG A 577 19.32 15.64 -6.57
N PHE A 578 19.00 14.51 -7.16
CA PHE A 578 17.63 14.16 -7.52
C PHE A 578 16.74 13.89 -6.29
N ASN A 579 17.19 13.04 -5.37
CA ASN A 579 16.33 12.57 -4.27
C ASN A 579 16.24 13.53 -3.08
N VAL A 580 17.31 14.29 -2.81
CA VAL A 580 17.42 15.14 -1.63
C VAL A 580 17.24 16.62 -1.98
N LEU A 581 17.89 17.11 -3.05
CA LEU A 581 17.81 18.53 -3.42
C LEU A 581 16.57 18.87 -4.26
N GLU A 582 16.26 18.04 -5.25
CA GLU A 582 15.12 18.25 -6.17
C GLU A 582 13.81 17.62 -5.66
N GLY A 583 13.87 16.82 -4.59
CA GLY A 583 12.70 16.24 -3.95
C GLY A 583 12.02 15.13 -4.75
N GLY A 584 12.69 14.54 -5.75
CA GLY A 584 12.11 13.53 -6.65
C GLY A 584 11.54 12.30 -5.94
N SER A 585 12.00 12.01 -4.72
CA SER A 585 11.49 10.91 -3.90
C SER A 585 10.01 11.06 -3.53
N SER A 586 9.42 12.26 -3.48
CA SER A 586 8.00 12.43 -3.16
C SER A 586 7.04 11.92 -4.24
N HIS A 587 7.52 11.71 -5.47
CA HIS A 587 6.71 11.21 -6.59
C HIS A 587 6.23 9.76 -6.36
N PHE A 588 6.97 8.97 -5.56
CA PHE A 588 6.67 7.56 -5.29
C PHE A 588 5.79 7.32 -4.05
N GLY A 589 5.12 8.37 -3.58
CA GLY A 589 4.28 8.36 -2.38
C GLY A 589 4.94 9.02 -1.18
N SER A 590 4.11 9.44 -0.22
CA SER A 590 4.59 10.06 1.01
C SER A 590 3.90 9.49 2.23
N HIS A 591 4.67 9.33 3.30
CA HIS A 591 4.20 8.86 4.60
C HIS A 591 4.53 9.87 5.72
N PRO A 592 3.74 9.92 6.81
CA PRO A 592 4.02 10.80 7.95
C PRO A 592 5.42 10.58 8.55
N TRP A 593 5.99 11.61 9.17
CA TRP A 593 7.35 11.54 9.73
C TRP A 593 7.52 10.43 10.78
N TYR A 594 6.49 10.14 11.57
CA TYR A 594 6.54 9.13 12.64
C TYR A 594 6.38 7.69 12.14
N TRP A 595 6.22 7.46 10.83
CA TRP A 595 5.88 6.16 10.25
C TRP A 595 6.90 5.06 10.57
N PHE A 596 8.21 5.35 10.57
CA PHE A 596 9.22 4.36 10.92
C PHE A 596 9.12 3.90 12.39
N ILE A 597 8.67 4.77 13.28
CA ILE A 597 8.52 4.47 14.71
C ILE A 597 7.20 3.72 14.96
N SER A 598 6.10 4.17 14.34
CA SER A 598 4.77 3.61 14.59
C SER A 598 4.46 2.35 13.79
N GLN A 599 5.01 2.20 12.57
CA GLN A 599 4.70 1.12 11.65
C GLN A 599 5.96 0.39 11.18
N GLY A 600 7.00 1.12 10.75
CA GLY A 600 8.21 0.50 10.17
C GLY A 600 8.91 -0.48 11.12
N LEU A 601 9.34 -0.02 12.30
CA LEU A 601 10.01 -0.85 13.31
C LEU A 601 9.10 -1.97 13.85
N PRO A 602 7.84 -1.71 14.24
CA PRO A 602 6.91 -2.76 14.65
C PRO A 602 6.70 -3.85 13.61
N SER A 603 6.55 -3.50 12.33
CA SER A 603 6.37 -4.49 11.26
C SER A 603 7.62 -5.36 11.06
N VAL A 604 8.81 -4.75 11.05
CA VAL A 604 10.06 -5.45 10.75
C VAL A 604 10.57 -6.28 11.93
N LEU A 605 10.49 -5.74 13.16
CA LEU A 605 11.02 -6.39 14.36
C LEU A 605 9.97 -7.18 15.13
N THR A 606 8.67 -6.89 14.97
CA THR A 606 7.57 -7.60 15.61
C THR A 606 7.80 -7.78 17.12
N ILE A 607 7.84 -9.02 17.59
CA ILE A 607 8.07 -9.40 18.97
C ILE A 607 9.50 -9.15 19.45
N HIS A 608 10.48 -9.02 18.54
CA HIS A 608 11.87 -8.67 18.90
C HIS A 608 11.98 -7.25 19.47
N LEU A 609 11.00 -6.36 19.28
CA LEU A 609 11.02 -5.03 19.88
C LEU A 609 11.16 -5.07 21.40
N ILE A 610 10.50 -6.01 22.06
CA ILE A 610 10.52 -6.14 23.52
C ILE A 610 11.93 -6.49 24.04
N PRO A 611 12.58 -7.60 23.61
CA PRO A 611 13.93 -7.93 24.05
C PRO A 611 14.95 -6.88 23.60
N ILE A 612 14.77 -6.22 22.46
CA ILE A 612 15.66 -5.13 22.01
C ILE A 612 15.56 -3.93 22.96
N PHE A 613 14.35 -3.44 23.21
CA PHE A 613 14.14 -2.25 24.06
C PHE A 613 14.58 -2.50 25.52
N TRP A 614 14.22 -3.66 26.08
CA TRP A 614 14.64 -4.01 27.43
C TRP A 614 16.16 -4.27 27.50
N GLY A 615 16.73 -4.87 26.45
CA GLY A 615 18.17 -5.03 26.29
C GLY A 615 18.92 -3.71 26.24
N MET A 616 18.37 -2.69 25.58
CA MET A 616 18.92 -1.33 25.58
C MET A 616 18.95 -0.73 26.99
N ILE A 617 17.89 -0.89 27.77
CA ILE A 617 17.83 -0.40 29.17
C ILE A 617 18.90 -1.07 30.02
N ILE A 618 19.06 -2.41 29.91
CA ILE A 618 20.09 -3.15 30.64
C ILE A 618 21.49 -2.68 30.22
N ALA A 619 21.71 -2.53 28.92
CA ALA A 619 22.99 -2.10 28.36
C ALA A 619 23.39 -0.70 28.83
N LEU A 620 22.44 0.24 28.93
CA LEU A 620 22.67 1.58 29.49
C LEU A 620 22.97 1.53 30.99
N ARG A 621 22.20 0.76 31.76
CA ARG A 621 22.39 0.64 33.21
C ARG A 621 23.75 0.04 33.58
N ASN A 622 24.17 -0.97 32.83
CA ASN A 622 25.40 -1.72 33.09
C ASN A 622 26.59 -1.19 32.27
N ASN A 623 26.40 -0.15 31.46
CA ASN A 623 27.36 0.40 30.50
C ASN A 623 28.09 -0.69 29.68
N SER A 624 27.33 -1.71 29.24
CA SER A 624 27.90 -2.93 28.63
C SER A 624 28.32 -2.75 27.18
N ILE A 625 27.76 -1.76 26.48
CA ILE A 625 28.07 -1.45 25.08
C ILE A 625 28.35 0.06 24.96
N PRO A 626 29.35 0.49 24.15
CA PRO A 626 29.60 1.91 23.90
C PRO A 626 28.39 2.66 23.33
N PHE A 627 28.23 3.94 23.73
CA PHE A 627 27.08 4.78 23.34
C PHE A 627 26.88 4.92 21.81
N VAL A 628 27.93 4.82 21.00
CA VAL A 628 27.84 4.88 19.53
C VAL A 628 26.86 3.87 18.95
N PHE A 629 26.69 2.70 19.58
CA PHE A 629 25.77 1.65 19.14
C PHE A 629 24.29 1.97 19.41
N PHE A 630 24.01 2.89 20.33
CA PHE A 630 22.68 3.46 20.52
C PHE A 630 22.46 4.61 19.53
N PHE A 631 23.48 5.46 19.38
CA PHE A 631 23.40 6.65 18.55
C PHE A 631 23.21 6.34 17.06
N VAL A 632 23.92 5.35 16.51
CA VAL A 632 23.84 4.99 15.07
C VAL A 632 22.42 4.61 14.62
N PRO A 633 21.74 3.60 15.22
CA PRO A 633 20.37 3.28 14.83
C PRO A 633 19.40 4.44 15.04
N THR A 634 19.55 5.21 16.12
CA THR A 634 18.70 6.38 16.39
C THR A 634 18.86 7.44 15.30
N LEU A 635 20.09 7.84 14.96
CA LEU A 635 20.35 8.82 13.90
C LEU A 635 19.82 8.36 12.55
N TYR A 636 20.01 7.08 12.23
CA TYR A 636 19.53 6.50 10.99
C TYR A 636 17.99 6.60 10.88
N ILE A 637 17.27 6.16 11.92
CA ILE A 637 15.80 6.18 11.94
C ILE A 637 15.26 7.61 11.94
N THR A 638 15.86 8.54 12.70
CA THR A 638 15.39 9.93 12.74
C THR A 638 15.60 10.63 11.41
N THR A 639 16.75 10.42 10.75
CA THR A 639 17.03 11.05 9.46
C THR A 639 16.12 10.49 8.37
N HIS A 640 15.94 9.17 8.29
CA HIS A 640 15.01 8.55 7.33
C HIS A 640 13.54 8.92 7.60
N SER A 641 13.17 9.20 8.85
CA SER A 641 11.84 9.72 9.21
C SER A 641 11.52 11.08 8.59
N LEU A 642 12.54 11.90 8.29
CA LEU A 642 12.37 13.22 7.67
C LEU A 642 12.12 13.15 6.15
N ILE A 643 12.50 12.06 5.49
CA ILE A 643 12.31 11.87 4.05
C ILE A 643 10.83 11.55 3.76
N ALA A 644 10.26 12.14 2.71
CA ALA A 644 8.84 11.96 2.36
C ALA A 644 8.50 10.48 2.07
N HIS A 645 9.29 9.85 1.19
CA HIS A 645 9.16 8.44 0.83
C HIS A 645 9.73 7.51 1.89
N LYS A 646 9.00 6.45 2.23
CA LYS A 646 9.37 5.52 3.31
C LYS A 646 9.05 4.09 2.92
N GLU A 647 9.99 3.19 3.20
CA GLU A 647 9.84 1.77 2.94
C GLU A 647 10.47 0.90 4.04
N HIS A 648 9.89 -0.27 4.29
CA HIS A 648 10.37 -1.19 5.33
C HIS A 648 11.81 -1.65 5.10
N ARG A 649 12.23 -1.86 3.84
CA ARG A 649 13.58 -2.35 3.49
C ARG A 649 14.70 -1.38 3.86
N PHE A 650 14.41 -0.09 4.02
CA PHE A 650 15.42 0.89 4.44
C PHE A 650 15.92 0.61 5.86
N LEU A 651 15.17 -0.14 6.67
CA LEU A 651 15.59 -0.55 8.02
C LEU A 651 16.52 -1.77 8.03
N LEU A 652 16.68 -2.50 6.92
CA LEU A 652 17.45 -3.74 6.87
C LEU A 652 18.89 -3.62 7.44
N PRO A 653 19.66 -2.55 7.13
CA PRO A 653 21.05 -2.44 7.58
C PRO A 653 21.21 -2.19 9.09
N ILE A 654 20.18 -1.68 9.77
CA ILE A 654 20.24 -1.37 11.21
C ILE A 654 19.76 -2.53 12.09
N ILE A 655 19.01 -3.50 11.54
CA ILE A 655 18.49 -4.66 12.30
C ILE A 655 19.61 -5.42 13.03
N PRO A 656 20.77 -5.74 12.42
CA PRO A 656 21.84 -6.45 13.12
C PRO A 656 22.35 -5.70 14.36
N LEU A 657 22.48 -4.37 14.28
CA LEU A 657 22.90 -3.54 15.42
C LEU A 657 21.85 -3.57 16.54
N LEU A 658 20.56 -3.53 16.20
CA LEU A 658 19.47 -3.63 17.17
C LEU A 658 19.43 -5.01 17.84
N CYS A 659 19.70 -6.09 17.09
CA CYS A 659 19.74 -7.46 17.62
C CYS A 659 20.86 -7.72 18.63
N LEU A 660 21.90 -6.88 18.71
CA LEU A 660 22.91 -6.96 19.79
C LEU A 660 22.26 -6.78 21.16
N PHE A 661 21.30 -5.87 21.29
CA PHE A 661 20.58 -5.61 22.54
C PHE A 661 19.67 -6.78 22.94
N ALA A 662 19.05 -7.46 21.97
CA ALA A 662 18.30 -8.69 22.23
C ALA A 662 19.20 -9.77 22.85
N GLY A 663 20.45 -9.88 22.40
CA GLY A 663 21.43 -10.80 22.99
C GLY A 663 21.69 -10.55 24.48
N ILE A 664 21.81 -9.27 24.87
CA ILE A 664 21.98 -8.85 26.28
C ILE A 664 20.76 -9.21 27.10
N PHE A 665 19.56 -8.97 26.58
CA PHE A 665 18.32 -9.32 27.26
C PHE A 665 18.25 -10.81 27.60
N PHE A 666 18.54 -11.67 26.63
CA PHE A 666 18.42 -13.13 26.78
C PHE A 666 19.49 -13.74 27.69
N ASN A 667 20.67 -13.13 27.83
CA ASN A 667 21.70 -13.63 28.74
C ASN A 667 21.61 -13.06 30.16
N ASN A 668 20.86 -11.97 30.38
CA ASN A 668 20.85 -11.31 31.67
C ASN A 668 20.37 -12.27 32.77
N ARG A 669 21.08 -12.28 33.92
CA ARG A 669 20.74 -13.08 35.10
C ARG A 669 19.52 -12.47 35.81
N LEU A 670 18.37 -12.56 35.15
CA LEU A 670 17.10 -12.12 35.71
C LEU A 670 16.66 -13.05 36.85
N SER A 671 15.84 -12.52 37.77
CA SER A 671 15.23 -13.23 38.90
C SER A 671 14.56 -14.55 38.49
N HIS A 672 14.41 -15.49 39.43
CA HIS A 672 13.82 -16.82 39.21
C HIS A 672 12.43 -16.77 38.54
N THR A 673 11.65 -15.70 38.77
CA THR A 673 10.35 -15.44 38.13
C THR A 673 10.49 -15.10 36.64
N MET A 674 11.53 -14.35 36.27
CA MET A 674 11.78 -13.93 34.89
C MET A 674 12.48 -15.00 34.04
N LYS A 675 13.15 -15.97 34.66
CA LYS A 675 13.64 -17.18 33.97
C LYS A 675 12.49 -18.03 33.40
N LYS A 676 11.33 -18.07 34.08
CA LYS A 676 10.12 -18.71 33.53
C LYS A 676 9.61 -17.95 32.29
N CYS A 677 9.68 -16.62 32.28
CA CYS A 677 9.36 -15.82 31.09
C CYS A 677 10.34 -16.10 29.95
N TYR A 678 11.64 -16.22 30.21
CA TYR A 678 12.67 -16.53 29.21
C TYR A 678 12.42 -17.84 28.45
N ILE A 679 12.06 -18.90 29.17
CA ILE A 679 11.73 -20.22 28.59
C ILE A 679 10.53 -20.12 27.62
N PHE A 680 9.62 -19.18 27.87
CA PHE A 680 8.46 -18.94 27.01
C PHE A 680 8.77 -18.00 25.82
N TRP A 681 9.63 -16.99 26.01
CA TRP A 681 9.90 -15.95 25.01
C TRP A 681 10.61 -16.46 23.76
N ILE A 682 11.62 -17.34 23.89
CA ILE A 682 12.36 -17.84 22.72
C ILE A 682 11.45 -18.68 21.80
N PRO A 683 10.69 -19.68 22.29
CA PRO A 683 9.73 -20.41 21.47
C PRO A 683 8.69 -19.49 20.83
N LEU A 684 8.13 -18.55 21.59
CA LEU A 684 7.15 -17.59 21.07
C LEU A 684 7.74 -16.75 19.92
N LEU A 685 8.95 -16.24 20.11
CA LEU A 685 9.66 -15.45 19.10
C LEU A 685 9.90 -16.27 17.82
N LEU A 686 10.34 -17.52 17.96
CA LEU A 686 10.55 -18.43 16.83
C LEU A 686 9.24 -18.75 16.11
N ILE A 687 8.18 -19.14 16.85
CA ILE A 687 6.89 -19.50 16.26
C ILE A 687 6.30 -18.34 15.47
N VAL A 688 6.27 -17.13 16.04
CA VAL A 688 5.70 -15.94 15.38
C VAL A 688 6.50 -15.60 14.13
N ASN A 689 7.82 -15.46 14.23
CA ASN A 689 8.62 -15.02 13.09
C ASN A 689 8.74 -16.08 12.00
N ILE A 690 8.84 -17.36 12.35
CA ILE A 690 8.88 -18.44 11.36
C ILE A 690 7.53 -18.49 10.63
N SER A 691 6.40 -18.34 11.34
CA SER A 691 5.08 -18.30 10.71
C SER A 691 4.94 -17.11 9.76
N LEU A 692 5.40 -15.92 10.18
CA LEU A 692 5.35 -14.72 9.34
C LEU A 692 6.20 -14.87 8.09
N ALA A 693 7.45 -15.31 8.21
CA ALA A 693 8.29 -15.44 7.02
C ALA A 693 7.93 -16.65 6.16
N ALA A 694 7.30 -17.70 6.69
CA ALA A 694 6.64 -18.71 5.87
C ALA A 694 5.45 -18.11 5.10
N TYR A 695 4.58 -17.34 5.75
CA TYR A 695 3.43 -16.70 5.10
C TYR A 695 3.87 -15.71 4.01
N PHE A 696 4.75 -14.76 4.37
CA PHE A 696 5.24 -13.74 3.44
C PHE A 696 6.16 -14.33 2.39
N GLY A 697 6.95 -15.35 2.71
CA GLY A 697 7.83 -16.03 1.78
C GLY A 697 7.10 -16.91 0.77
N LEU A 698 6.04 -17.63 1.17
CA LEU A 698 5.40 -18.65 0.32
C LEU A 698 4.06 -18.22 -0.29
N PHE A 699 3.31 -17.31 0.33
CA PHE A 699 1.91 -17.05 -0.06
C PHE A 699 1.62 -15.60 -0.42
N HIS A 700 2.06 -14.64 0.40
CA HIS A 700 1.73 -13.22 0.18
C HIS A 700 2.37 -12.67 -1.09
N GLN A 701 1.60 -12.05 -1.99
CA GLN A 701 2.11 -11.49 -3.26
C GLN A 701 2.84 -12.52 -4.15
N ILE A 702 2.35 -13.76 -4.21
CA ILE A 702 2.87 -14.77 -5.15
C ILE A 702 2.46 -14.51 -6.62
N GLY A 703 1.38 -13.76 -6.83
CA GLY A 703 0.73 -13.55 -8.13
C GLY A 703 1.66 -13.18 -9.29
N PRO A 704 2.55 -12.16 -9.17
CA PRO A 704 3.44 -11.75 -10.26
C PRO A 704 4.32 -12.88 -10.80
N PHE A 705 4.93 -13.67 -9.91
CA PHE A 705 5.74 -14.80 -10.32
C PHE A 705 4.89 -15.95 -10.86
N SER A 706 3.77 -16.29 -10.21
CA SER A 706 2.88 -17.35 -10.68
C SER A 706 2.34 -17.07 -12.09
N ALA A 707 1.93 -15.83 -12.36
CA ALA A 707 1.45 -15.41 -13.68
C ALA A 707 2.56 -15.54 -14.73
N THR A 708 3.76 -15.06 -14.41
CA THR A 708 4.93 -15.14 -15.31
C THR A 708 5.31 -16.60 -15.62
N TYR A 709 5.38 -17.46 -14.60
CA TYR A 709 5.66 -18.89 -14.80
C TYR A 709 4.59 -19.58 -15.65
N TRP A 710 3.31 -19.26 -15.43
CA TRP A 710 2.22 -19.79 -16.25
C TRP A 710 2.37 -19.38 -17.72
N ILE A 711 2.72 -18.11 -18.00
CA ILE A 711 2.96 -17.63 -19.37
C ILE A 711 4.15 -18.38 -19.98
N ILE A 712 5.25 -18.56 -19.24
CA ILE A 712 6.43 -19.31 -19.72
C ILE A 712 6.05 -20.76 -20.07
N GLU A 713 5.34 -21.46 -19.20
CA GLU A 713 4.93 -22.85 -19.44
C GLU A 713 3.95 -22.96 -20.62
N ASN A 714 3.00 -22.03 -20.73
CA ASN A 714 2.06 -22.00 -21.85
C ASN A 714 2.76 -21.67 -23.17
N ALA A 715 3.71 -20.73 -23.16
CA ALA A 715 4.45 -20.33 -24.35
C ALA A 715 5.32 -21.48 -24.89
N LYS A 716 5.96 -22.27 -24.02
CA LYS A 716 6.71 -23.49 -24.42
C LYS A 716 5.86 -24.51 -25.16
N MET A 717 4.57 -24.61 -24.84
CA MET A 717 3.65 -25.54 -25.50
C MET A 717 3.06 -24.97 -26.79
N ARG A 718 2.90 -23.65 -26.87
CA ARG A 718 2.16 -22.98 -27.95
C ARG A 718 3.05 -22.51 -29.10
N PHE A 719 4.29 -22.13 -28.82
CA PHE A 719 5.22 -21.57 -29.79
C PHE A 719 6.41 -22.49 -30.01
N ALA A 720 6.83 -22.65 -31.26
CA ALA A 720 8.06 -23.38 -31.58
C ALA A 720 9.29 -22.63 -31.06
N GLU A 721 10.41 -23.33 -30.87
CA GLU A 721 11.66 -22.69 -30.44
C GLU A 721 12.05 -21.55 -31.40
N GLY A 722 12.31 -20.37 -30.83
CA GLY A 722 12.67 -19.15 -31.59
C GLY A 722 11.49 -18.41 -32.22
N GLN A 723 10.27 -18.94 -32.16
CA GLN A 723 9.09 -18.25 -32.66
C GLN A 723 8.78 -17.01 -31.81
N HIS A 724 8.49 -15.91 -32.50
CA HIS A 724 8.20 -14.63 -31.87
C HIS A 724 6.78 -14.59 -31.28
N PHE A 725 6.63 -14.02 -30.08
CA PHE A 725 5.31 -13.69 -29.52
C PHE A 725 5.33 -12.37 -28.75
N GLU A 726 4.16 -11.72 -28.70
CA GLU A 726 3.97 -10.43 -28.03
C GLU A 726 3.21 -10.57 -26.70
N LEU A 727 3.75 -9.96 -25.66
CA LEU A 727 3.19 -9.93 -24.30
C LEU A 727 2.90 -8.48 -23.90
N VAL A 728 1.65 -8.17 -23.57
CA VAL A 728 1.22 -6.83 -23.17
C VAL A 728 0.71 -6.85 -21.73
N HIS A 729 1.39 -6.10 -20.87
CA HIS A 729 1.06 -5.90 -19.47
C HIS A 729 0.28 -4.58 -19.28
N LEU A 730 -1.04 -4.68 -19.10
CA LEU A 730 -1.93 -3.57 -18.77
C LEU A 730 -2.16 -3.51 -17.25
N MET A 731 -1.07 -3.24 -16.54
CA MET A 731 -0.98 -3.25 -15.07
C MET A 731 -0.10 -2.07 -14.62
N PRO A 732 -0.16 -1.65 -13.35
CA PRO A 732 0.74 -0.63 -12.82
C PRO A 732 2.19 -0.97 -13.17
N CYS A 733 2.99 0.06 -13.44
CA CYS A 733 4.36 -0.14 -13.89
C CYS A 733 5.15 -1.04 -12.93
N PHE A 734 6.07 -1.82 -13.50
CA PHE A 734 6.94 -2.75 -12.77
C PHE A 734 6.20 -3.80 -11.91
N SER A 735 4.95 -4.16 -12.25
CA SER A 735 4.19 -5.17 -11.49
C SER A 735 4.59 -6.62 -11.77
N LEU A 736 5.15 -6.91 -12.95
CA LEU A 736 5.57 -8.26 -13.36
C LEU A 736 7.03 -8.26 -13.84
N PRO A 737 7.74 -9.38 -13.65
CA PRO A 737 8.99 -9.64 -14.34
C PRO A 737 8.87 -9.50 -15.87
N GLN A 738 9.98 -9.16 -16.52
CA GLN A 738 10.04 -9.00 -17.97
C GLN A 738 11.10 -9.95 -18.54
N TYR A 739 12.02 -9.45 -19.36
CA TYR A 739 12.90 -10.23 -20.21
C TYR A 739 13.77 -11.23 -19.45
N SER A 740 14.24 -10.92 -18.24
CA SER A 740 15.13 -11.84 -17.52
C SER A 740 14.45 -13.17 -17.15
N TYR A 741 13.12 -13.19 -17.07
CA TYR A 741 12.32 -14.41 -16.83
C TYR A 741 11.92 -15.13 -18.12
N PHE A 742 12.03 -14.46 -19.27
CA PHE A 742 11.78 -15.04 -20.59
C PHE A 742 13.09 -15.31 -21.34
N HIS A 743 14.19 -15.55 -20.61
CA HIS A 743 15.46 -15.88 -21.22
C HIS A 743 15.34 -17.11 -22.14
N GLY A 744 15.86 -16.98 -23.37
CA GLY A 744 15.76 -17.99 -24.43
C GLY A 744 14.50 -17.88 -25.31
N PHE A 745 13.56 -16.99 -24.99
CA PHE A 745 12.39 -16.72 -25.84
C PHE A 745 12.58 -15.47 -26.69
N ASN A 746 12.05 -15.49 -27.91
CA ASN A 746 11.91 -14.31 -28.75
C ASN A 746 10.60 -13.59 -28.39
N VAL A 747 10.59 -12.84 -27.30
CA VAL A 747 9.40 -12.14 -26.79
C VAL A 747 9.57 -10.63 -26.88
N THR A 748 8.51 -9.91 -27.24
CA THR A 748 8.39 -8.47 -26.99
C THR A 748 7.46 -8.24 -25.81
N VAL A 749 7.98 -7.64 -24.74
CA VAL A 749 7.21 -7.30 -23.54
C VAL A 749 6.91 -5.81 -23.57
N THR A 750 5.64 -5.46 -23.65
CA THR A 750 5.15 -4.08 -23.56
C THR A 750 4.46 -3.89 -22.22
N ALA A 751 4.91 -2.92 -21.43
CA ALA A 751 4.31 -2.56 -20.14
C ALA A 751 4.00 -1.06 -20.10
N LEU A 752 3.03 -0.65 -19.28
CA LEU A 752 2.68 0.75 -19.10
C LEU A 752 3.85 1.53 -18.48
N ASP A 753 4.24 2.65 -19.11
CA ASP A 753 5.30 3.53 -18.64
C ASP A 753 4.80 4.50 -17.56
N CYS A 754 5.58 4.64 -16.48
CA CYS A 754 5.36 5.56 -15.38
C CYS A 754 6.60 6.42 -15.11
N SER A 755 7.45 6.61 -16.11
CA SER A 755 8.69 7.37 -15.97
C SER A 755 8.40 8.85 -15.68
N PRO A 756 9.02 9.45 -14.67
CA PRO A 756 8.85 10.87 -14.39
C PRO A 756 9.49 11.70 -15.52
N ARG A 757 8.74 12.63 -16.11
CA ARG A 757 9.32 13.59 -17.07
C ARG A 757 10.03 14.72 -16.34
N PHE A 758 11.31 14.95 -16.69
CA PHE A 758 12.16 16.00 -16.14
C PHE A 758 11.76 17.44 -16.53
N SER A 759 10.68 17.61 -17.30
CA SER A 759 10.15 18.90 -17.75
C SER A 759 9.00 19.34 -16.84
N ASN A 760 9.12 20.50 -16.18
CA ASN A 760 8.14 21.12 -15.27
C ASN A 760 6.81 21.54 -15.96
N LEU A 761 6.17 20.65 -16.70
CA LEU A 761 4.81 20.83 -17.18
C LEU A 761 3.87 20.34 -16.07
N LEU A 762 3.16 21.30 -15.46
CA LEU A 762 2.22 21.10 -14.35
C LEU A 762 1.01 20.18 -14.67
N ASP A 763 0.90 19.69 -15.90
CA ASP A 763 -0.28 18.99 -16.46
C ASP A 763 0.09 17.64 -17.11
N TYR A 764 1.25 17.08 -16.80
CA TYR A 764 1.68 15.79 -17.34
C TYR A 764 1.09 14.62 -16.55
N MET A 765 0.36 13.75 -17.25
CA MET A 765 -0.05 12.42 -16.78
C MET A 765 0.75 11.35 -17.51
N ASP A 766 1.26 10.36 -16.78
CA ASP A 766 1.99 9.24 -17.38
C ASP A 766 1.05 8.23 -18.04
N GLN A 767 1.63 7.28 -18.78
CA GLN A 767 0.85 6.32 -19.57
C GLN A 767 0.05 5.36 -18.68
N ALA A 768 0.60 4.99 -17.52
CA ALA A 768 -0.10 4.15 -16.56
C ALA A 768 -1.28 4.89 -15.92
N ASP A 769 -1.08 6.15 -15.54
CA ASP A 769 -2.15 7.02 -15.02
C ASP A 769 -3.26 7.23 -16.07
N HIS A 770 -2.90 7.50 -17.32
CA HIS A 770 -3.86 7.61 -18.43
C HIS A 770 -4.68 6.33 -18.62
N PHE A 771 -4.04 5.16 -18.55
CA PHE A 771 -4.74 3.87 -18.65
C PHE A 771 -5.67 3.64 -17.45
N HIS A 772 -5.24 3.97 -16.23
CA HIS A 772 -6.03 3.76 -15.03
C HIS A 772 -7.20 4.75 -14.88
N ASP A 773 -7.09 5.94 -15.48
CA ASP A 773 -8.16 6.94 -15.51
C ASP A 773 -9.31 6.56 -16.46
N ASP A 774 -9.00 6.14 -17.69
CA ASP A 774 -9.98 5.63 -18.66
C ASP A 774 -9.41 4.48 -19.50
N PRO A 775 -9.54 3.22 -19.02
CA PRO A 775 -9.01 2.06 -19.71
C PRO A 775 -9.61 1.85 -21.11
N ASN A 776 -10.88 2.20 -21.31
CA ASN A 776 -11.56 1.98 -22.58
C ASN A 776 -11.02 2.93 -23.65
N LEU A 777 -10.92 4.22 -23.32
CA LEU A 777 -10.36 5.22 -24.23
C LEU A 777 -8.90 4.90 -24.56
N TRP A 778 -8.12 4.43 -23.58
CA TRP A 778 -6.75 4.01 -23.82
C TRP A 778 -6.67 2.78 -24.76
N ILE A 779 -7.52 1.78 -24.55
CA ILE A 779 -7.58 0.58 -25.41
C ILE A 779 -8.01 0.96 -26.83
N ASP A 780 -9.01 1.83 -26.99
CA ASP A 780 -9.46 2.31 -28.31
C ASP A 780 -8.34 3.06 -29.03
N ALA A 781 -7.56 3.88 -28.31
CA ALA A 781 -6.41 4.59 -28.86
C ALA A 781 -5.24 3.66 -29.21
N ASN A 782 -5.10 2.51 -28.55
CA ASN A 782 -4.00 1.57 -28.71
C ASN A 782 -4.47 0.20 -29.23
N LEU A 783 -5.55 0.19 -30.02
CA LEU A 783 -6.22 -1.03 -30.47
C LEU A 783 -5.27 -1.98 -31.23
N ASP A 784 -4.35 -1.42 -32.01
CA ASP A 784 -3.37 -2.19 -32.79
C ASP A 784 -2.39 -2.95 -31.88
N LEU A 785 -1.98 -2.36 -30.76
CA LEU A 785 -1.13 -3.02 -29.77
C LEU A 785 -1.86 -4.20 -29.13
N VAL A 786 -3.12 -3.98 -28.73
CA VAL A 786 -3.95 -5.03 -28.10
C VAL A 786 -4.25 -6.16 -29.07
N LYS A 787 -4.45 -5.86 -30.36
CA LYS A 787 -4.69 -6.87 -31.41
C LYS A 787 -3.47 -7.73 -31.74
N LYS A 788 -2.27 -7.18 -31.64
CA LYS A 788 -1.01 -7.93 -31.90
C LYS A 788 -0.58 -8.77 -30.70
N ALA A 789 -1.05 -8.43 -29.49
CA ALA A 789 -0.76 -9.15 -28.27
C ALA A 789 -1.20 -10.62 -28.34
N HIS A 790 -0.27 -11.54 -28.12
CA HIS A 790 -0.58 -12.97 -27.95
C HIS A 790 -1.03 -13.26 -26.51
N TYR A 791 -0.47 -12.52 -25.55
CA TYR A 791 -0.87 -12.55 -24.15
C TYR A 791 -1.20 -11.13 -23.68
N LEU A 792 -2.38 -10.97 -23.07
CA LEU A 792 -2.81 -9.75 -22.41
C LEU A 792 -2.95 -10.02 -20.92
N VAL A 793 -2.26 -9.25 -20.08
CA VAL A 793 -2.28 -9.42 -18.62
C VAL A 793 -2.80 -8.15 -17.96
N PHE A 794 -3.82 -8.28 -17.11
CA PHE A 794 -4.46 -7.17 -16.41
C PHE A 794 -5.06 -7.63 -15.06
N TYR A 795 -5.37 -6.69 -14.15
CA TYR A 795 -6.05 -7.02 -12.89
C TYR A 795 -7.55 -7.28 -13.11
N GLU A 796 -8.06 -8.36 -12.50
CA GLU A 796 -9.48 -8.74 -12.53
C GLU A 796 -10.42 -7.61 -12.03
N LYS A 797 -9.94 -6.72 -11.14
CA LYS A 797 -10.70 -5.58 -10.62
C LYS A 797 -11.14 -4.54 -11.66
N THR A 798 -10.62 -4.62 -12.89
CA THR A 798 -11.00 -3.70 -13.98
C THR A 798 -12.34 -4.07 -14.62
N TYR A 799 -12.91 -5.24 -14.29
CA TYR A 799 -14.31 -5.56 -14.54
C TYR A 799 -15.08 -5.49 -13.22
N GLN A 800 -15.91 -4.45 -13.05
CA GLN A 800 -17.02 -4.56 -12.10
C GLN A 800 -17.82 -5.80 -12.48
N LYS A 801 -17.89 -6.78 -11.58
CA LYS A 801 -18.84 -7.89 -11.69
C LYS A 801 -20.22 -7.25 -11.90
N GLU A 802 -20.76 -7.40 -13.10
CA GLU A 802 -22.07 -6.85 -13.49
C GLU A 802 -23.19 -7.35 -12.54
N TYR A 803 -22.91 -8.43 -11.78
CA TYR A 803 -23.80 -9.02 -10.78
C TYR A 803 -23.03 -9.30 -9.47
N ASN A 804 -23.43 -8.62 -8.39
CA ASN A 804 -22.94 -8.83 -7.02
C ASN A 804 -23.48 -10.14 -6.42
N CYS A 805 -23.19 -11.28 -7.04
CA CYS A 805 -23.58 -12.59 -6.53
C CYS A 805 -22.41 -13.56 -6.52
N ASN A 806 -22.26 -14.30 -5.41
CA ASN A 806 -21.41 -15.47 -5.34
C ASN A 806 -22.25 -16.70 -5.69
N GLY A 807 -21.74 -17.55 -6.57
CA GLY A 807 -22.41 -18.77 -7.05
C GLY A 807 -21.61 -20.03 -6.74
N THR A 808 -22.29 -21.13 -6.41
CA THR A 808 -21.71 -22.46 -6.16
C THR A 808 -22.58 -23.54 -6.76
N THR A 809 -22.03 -24.63 -7.28
CA THR A 809 -22.84 -25.78 -7.70
C THR A 809 -23.13 -26.74 -6.53
N VAL A 810 -24.38 -27.20 -6.36
CA VAL A 810 -24.82 -28.09 -5.26
C VAL A 810 -25.70 -29.21 -5.81
N ASP A 811 -25.59 -30.44 -5.32
CA ASP A 811 -26.50 -31.53 -5.72
C ASP A 811 -27.81 -31.49 -4.92
N HIS A 812 -28.95 -31.46 -5.61
CA HIS A 812 -30.27 -31.54 -4.97
C HIS A 812 -30.96 -32.88 -5.31
N PRO A 813 -31.59 -33.52 -4.32
CA PRO A 813 -32.04 -34.91 -4.42
C PRO A 813 -33.15 -35.22 -5.46
N GLU A 814 -33.79 -34.23 -6.08
CA GLU A 814 -34.89 -34.46 -7.05
C GLU A 814 -34.50 -34.31 -8.53
N TYR A 815 -33.50 -33.51 -8.90
CA TYR A 815 -33.16 -33.17 -10.28
C TYR A 815 -31.63 -33.02 -10.54
N GLY A 816 -30.73 -33.26 -9.57
CA GLY A 816 -29.27 -33.27 -9.80
C GLY A 816 -28.50 -31.98 -9.45
N GLU A 817 -27.39 -31.70 -10.14
CA GLU A 817 -26.41 -30.66 -9.78
C GLU A 817 -26.84 -29.24 -10.19
N VAL A 818 -26.52 -28.26 -9.31
CA VAL A 818 -27.18 -26.97 -9.31
C VAL A 818 -26.44 -25.68 -9.05
N ILE A 819 -26.59 -24.66 -9.92
CA ILE A 819 -26.06 -23.30 -9.71
C ILE A 819 -26.79 -22.49 -8.61
N GLN A 820 -26.38 -22.64 -7.36
CA GLN A 820 -26.88 -21.83 -6.26
C GLN A 820 -26.21 -20.44 -6.25
N LEU A 821 -26.97 -19.38 -6.53
CA LEU A 821 -26.52 -17.99 -6.36
C LEU A 821 -26.96 -17.41 -5.02
N THR A 822 -26.14 -16.52 -4.45
CA THR A 822 -26.43 -15.82 -3.21
C THR A 822 -27.40 -14.64 -3.46
N GLY A 823 -28.53 -14.60 -2.75
CA GLY A 823 -29.56 -13.56 -2.88
C GLY A 823 -30.65 -13.87 -3.91
N ASP A 824 -31.68 -13.04 -3.98
CA ASP A 824 -32.73 -13.16 -5.02
C ASP A 824 -32.24 -12.54 -6.33
N GLN A 825 -31.81 -13.40 -7.25
CA GLN A 825 -31.27 -13.01 -8.56
C GLN A 825 -32.16 -13.46 -9.71
N ARG A 826 -33.41 -13.90 -9.43
CA ARG A 826 -34.27 -14.60 -10.40
C ARG A 826 -34.52 -13.79 -11.67
N GLN A 827 -34.79 -12.50 -11.52
CA GLN A 827 -35.04 -11.62 -12.66
C GLN A 827 -33.75 -11.35 -13.46
N HIS A 828 -32.64 -11.10 -12.76
CA HIS A 828 -31.35 -10.85 -13.39
C HIS A 828 -30.83 -12.06 -14.18
N ILE A 829 -31.03 -13.28 -13.67
CA ILE A 829 -30.66 -14.52 -14.37
C ILE A 829 -31.58 -14.76 -15.57
N LYS A 830 -32.90 -14.57 -15.44
CA LYS A 830 -33.83 -14.71 -16.57
C LYS A 830 -33.44 -13.75 -17.70
N ASP A 831 -33.22 -12.48 -17.37
CA ASP A 831 -32.85 -11.46 -18.33
C ASP A 831 -31.50 -11.79 -18.99
N PHE A 832 -30.53 -12.30 -18.23
CA PHE A 832 -29.25 -12.77 -18.75
C PHE A 832 -29.41 -13.97 -19.70
N LEU A 833 -30.16 -15.01 -19.31
CA LEU A 833 -30.35 -16.22 -20.12
C LEU A 833 -31.15 -15.94 -21.40
N CYS A 834 -32.12 -15.03 -21.35
CA CYS A 834 -32.87 -14.59 -22.52
C CYS A 834 -32.01 -13.69 -23.43
N ARG A 835 -31.20 -12.80 -22.84
CA ARG A 835 -30.26 -11.91 -23.57
C ARG A 835 -29.18 -12.70 -24.31
N VAL A 836 -28.68 -13.78 -23.72
CA VAL A 836 -27.64 -14.64 -24.31
C VAL A 836 -28.25 -15.71 -25.24
N GLY A 837 -29.58 -15.81 -25.31
CA GLY A 837 -30.29 -16.71 -26.23
C GLY A 837 -30.33 -18.18 -25.79
N ILE A 838 -29.92 -18.47 -24.55
CA ILE A 838 -29.89 -19.83 -23.99
C ILE A 838 -31.32 -20.36 -23.75
N VAL A 839 -32.24 -19.47 -23.38
CA VAL A 839 -33.65 -19.81 -23.14
C VAL A 839 -34.53 -18.73 -23.78
N LYS A 840 -35.53 -19.13 -24.57
CA LYS A 840 -36.55 -18.19 -25.06
C LYS A 840 -37.42 -17.73 -23.89
N GLU A 841 -37.90 -16.49 -23.93
CA GLU A 841 -38.65 -15.89 -22.82
C GLU A 841 -39.90 -16.70 -22.41
N GLU A 842 -40.54 -17.35 -23.39
CA GLU A 842 -41.67 -18.28 -23.24
C GLU A 842 -41.33 -19.56 -22.46
N ASN A 843 -40.06 -19.97 -22.46
CA ASN A 843 -39.56 -21.20 -21.85
C ASN A 843 -38.93 -20.97 -20.46
N CYS A 844 -38.86 -19.72 -19.98
CA CYS A 844 -38.30 -19.39 -18.68
C CYS A 844 -39.40 -19.13 -17.63
N LYS A 845 -39.71 -20.15 -16.81
CA LYS A 845 -40.67 -20.04 -15.70
C LYS A 845 -39.97 -19.67 -14.39
N ILE A 846 -40.23 -18.46 -13.88
CA ILE A 846 -39.77 -18.03 -12.56
C ILE A 846 -40.78 -18.52 -11.52
N HIS A 847 -40.33 -19.35 -10.58
CA HIS A 847 -41.14 -19.76 -9.43
C HIS A 847 -40.76 -18.93 -8.20
N GLY A 848 -41.77 -18.52 -7.43
CA GLY A 848 -41.61 -17.78 -6.18
C GLY A 848 -42.54 -18.28 -5.09
N PHE A 849 -42.40 -17.70 -3.90
CA PHE A 849 -43.42 -17.83 -2.86
C PHE A 849 -44.74 -17.23 -3.31
#